data_AF-A0A8H7FTX7-F1
#
_entry.id   AF-A0A8H7FTX7-F1
#
_cell.length_a   1.000
_cell.length_b   1.000
_cell.length_c   1.000
_cell.angle_alpha   90.00
_cell.angle_beta   90.00
_cell.angle_gamma   90.00
#
_symmetry.space_group_name_H-M   'P 1'
#
loop_
_entity.id
_entity.type
_entity.pdbx_description
1 polymer ?
#
loop_
_entity_poly.entity_id
_entity_poly.type
_entity_poly.pdbx_seq_one_letter_code
_entity_poly.pdbx_strand_id
1 'polypeptide(L)'
;MNRQQTAGGRQKLETVTDLSTIAPISDDIIVSCLRERFMTDNIYTNIGTSALVAVNPHKYVPTNSDSVLHKYAAEYRDTSETKEPLAPHIFQLANNAYYHMRRTTQDQSILLSGETGSGKSENRRLAIKAFLELSVSNPGKKGSKLSAQVPASEFVLESFGSARTLFNPNASRFGKYTELQFSDRGRLTGIKTLDYYLERNRVAGAPNGERNFHIFYYLVAGASPEERQHLHLLDKTTYRYLGSRGAVAARQNGVRDDDANRFDQLKVALKAIGLSKRHVAQTCQLIAAILHLGNLEFMIDRSKNEDAAIVRNTDILEIVAEFLGIQPHALESALSYKTKLVKKELCTVFLDPDGASDNRDDLAKTLYSLLFAWLNEHINQRLCRDDFATFIGLFDLPGPQNMTSRPNSLDHFCINFANERLQNWIQKRVFESQNDEYAAEGISRFVPIVSYFDNAECVRLLQNKPGGLVHIMDDQTRRAPKKTDQTMVEAFAKRWGNHSSFKVGSMDRSGFPTFTVNHFNGPVTYSSDGFLERNADALNPDFVSLLRGIGSNINDTAGVEGSGSINPFVKGLFSGKAIATQAHPRNEDTIVSAQQPVKPMRAPSTRRKGTIKRMGTISRQPPVIEENEDDDESPSTGGAPCVAGEFRSALDTLFDTLNETQAWFVFCINPNDSQMPNQLEGRSVKGQVRSAGLPEVAKRSVSVFEVGMSPEEFCERYRHPLNDLNITEGSYEEQVEQSKTALSLGDDDIVIGTHKIFLSQVAFHNLEDRIRANDVEEQKRNRMRDAEAAAGLDPRDLADPYAPYASPGGEQHENSPFGDGFGDLGQSSQALPLVANASPFQRADLYDEDYDDHKSFRSDDFDNRSRLTSQHDAESVSNFGTESYAPSRNMFQSSDKKGLLDKEALPGEIQEGETTEVVKETSNRRKWVALCWALTFYVPNVLLKHIGRMKRIDVQQAWREKLAINIII
;
A
#
# COMPACT_ATOMS: atom_id res chain seq x y z
N MET A 1 -49.60 33.38 15.67
CA MET A 1 -48.90 34.55 15.11
C MET A 1 -47.62 34.77 15.91
N ASN A 2 -46.49 34.25 15.42
CA ASN A 2 -45.08 34.59 15.73
C ASN A 2 -44.13 33.51 15.17
N ARG A 3 -44.34 33.13 13.90
CA ARG A 3 -43.44 32.29 13.09
C ARG A 3 -43.22 33.01 11.76
N GLN A 4 -42.62 34.19 11.76
CA GLN A 4 -42.28 34.89 10.51
C GLN A 4 -41.19 35.96 10.62
N GLN A 5 -40.34 35.95 11.66
CA GLN A 5 -39.26 36.95 11.83
C GLN A 5 -37.89 36.35 12.20
N THR A 6 -37.52 35.20 11.63
CA THR A 6 -36.13 34.67 11.69
C THR A 6 -35.60 34.17 10.34
N ALA A 7 -36.16 34.66 9.23
CA ALA A 7 -35.71 34.36 7.87
C ALA A 7 -34.73 35.42 7.34
N GLY A 8 -33.66 35.69 8.10
CA GLY A 8 -32.53 36.52 7.65
C GLY A 8 -31.25 35.70 7.68
N GLY A 9 -30.71 35.35 6.50
CA GLY A 9 -29.29 35.01 6.33
C GLY A 9 -28.81 33.61 6.73
N ARG A 10 -29.55 32.52 6.48
CA ARG A 10 -28.90 31.19 6.49
C ARG A 10 -28.08 31.03 5.22
N GLN A 11 -26.75 31.00 5.35
CA GLN A 11 -25.83 30.59 4.28
C GLN A 11 -26.31 29.24 3.73
N LYS A 12 -26.45 29.13 2.41
CA LYS A 12 -26.77 27.85 1.78
C LYS A 12 -25.59 26.90 2.02
N LEU A 13 -25.80 25.81 2.74
CA LEU A 13 -24.70 24.92 3.12
C LEU A 13 -24.15 24.15 1.90
N GLU A 14 -24.95 23.98 0.85
CA GLU A 14 -24.53 23.44 -0.46
C GLU A 14 -23.33 24.20 -1.07
N THR A 15 -23.25 25.52 -0.92
CA THR A 15 -22.20 26.34 -1.55
C THR A 15 -20.93 26.44 -0.71
N VAL A 16 -20.92 25.90 0.51
CA VAL A 16 -19.76 25.96 1.40
C VAL A 16 -18.67 25.02 0.91
N THR A 17 -17.52 25.56 0.53
CA THR A 17 -16.36 24.80 0.04
C THR A 17 -15.35 24.46 1.14
N ASP A 18 -15.39 25.15 2.27
CA ASP A 18 -14.49 24.94 3.41
C ASP A 18 -15.27 24.93 4.73
N LEU A 19 -15.14 23.84 5.49
CA LEU A 19 -15.80 23.66 6.79
C LEU A 19 -15.27 24.64 7.86
N SER A 20 -14.06 25.17 7.72
CA SER A 20 -13.49 26.18 8.64
C SER A 20 -14.26 27.50 8.62
N THR A 21 -14.95 27.80 7.51
CA THR A 21 -15.68 29.06 7.29
C THR A 21 -17.12 29.04 7.82
N ILE A 22 -17.61 27.88 8.28
CA ILE A 22 -18.99 27.71 8.74
C ILE A 22 -19.16 28.32 10.13
N ALA A 23 -20.28 29.03 10.35
CA ALA A 23 -20.65 29.53 11.68
C ALA A 23 -22.12 29.18 12.04
N PRO A 24 -22.38 28.48 13.17
CA PRO A 24 -21.43 27.85 14.09
C PRO A 24 -20.89 26.49 13.59
N ILE A 25 -19.70 26.10 14.05
CA ILE A 25 -19.10 24.78 13.74
C ILE A 25 -19.60 23.73 14.75
N SER A 26 -20.45 22.80 14.30
CA SER A 26 -20.97 21.68 15.10
C SER A 26 -21.16 20.40 14.26
N ASP A 27 -21.26 19.24 14.92
CA ASP A 27 -21.53 17.93 14.28
C ASP A 27 -22.71 18.03 13.30
N ASP A 28 -23.85 18.56 13.75
CA ASP A 28 -25.09 18.60 12.97
C ASP A 28 -25.01 19.49 11.74
N ILE A 29 -24.28 20.61 11.83
CA ILE A 29 -24.11 21.54 10.70
C ILE A 29 -23.14 20.96 9.69
N ILE A 30 -22.03 20.36 10.14
CA ILE A 30 -21.08 19.68 9.24
C ILE A 30 -21.79 18.53 8.51
N VAL A 31 -22.55 17.69 9.22
CA VAL A 31 -23.31 16.58 8.60
C VAL A 31 -24.32 17.12 7.58
N SER A 32 -25.01 18.22 7.90
CA SER A 32 -25.97 18.85 6.97
C SER A 32 -25.27 19.41 5.72
N CYS A 33 -24.13 20.08 5.88
CA CYS A 33 -23.31 20.58 4.78
C CYS A 33 -22.81 19.45 3.88
N LEU A 34 -22.20 18.41 4.46
CA LEU A 34 -21.75 17.24 3.71
C LEU A 34 -22.91 16.55 2.98
N ARG A 35 -24.09 16.50 3.59
CA ARG A 35 -25.29 15.92 2.96
C ARG A 35 -25.78 16.73 1.76
N GLU A 36 -25.93 18.05 1.90
CA GLU A 36 -26.37 18.91 0.80
C GLU A 36 -25.39 18.87 -0.38
N ARG A 37 -24.08 18.90 -0.09
CA ARG A 37 -23.02 18.78 -1.10
C ARG A 37 -23.01 17.39 -1.76
N PHE A 38 -23.14 16.32 -0.99
CA PHE A 38 -23.20 14.96 -1.51
C PHE A 38 -24.39 14.75 -2.45
N MET A 39 -25.56 15.30 -2.12
CA MET A 39 -26.76 15.20 -2.98
C MET A 39 -26.64 15.98 -4.30
N THR A 40 -25.65 16.86 -4.43
CA THR A 40 -25.32 17.60 -5.66
C THR A 40 -24.06 17.06 -6.35
N ASP A 41 -23.62 15.84 -6.01
CA ASP A 41 -22.40 15.18 -6.50
C ASP A 41 -21.09 15.94 -6.18
N ASN A 42 -21.14 16.89 -5.25
CA ASN A 42 -19.96 17.55 -4.69
C ASN A 42 -19.42 16.76 -3.49
N ILE A 43 -18.54 15.80 -3.76
CA ILE A 43 -18.06 14.85 -2.75
C ILE A 43 -16.87 15.35 -1.90
N TYR A 44 -16.24 16.45 -2.30
CA TYR A 44 -15.04 17.00 -1.67
C TYR A 44 -15.35 18.31 -0.94
N THR A 45 -14.85 18.48 0.28
CA THR A 45 -14.98 19.73 1.06
C THR A 45 -13.70 19.99 1.83
N ASN A 46 -13.13 21.19 1.74
CA ASN A 46 -11.90 21.54 2.44
C ASN A 46 -12.12 21.66 3.95
N ILE A 47 -11.05 21.46 4.71
CA ILE A 47 -10.93 21.91 6.10
C ILE A 47 -9.64 22.73 6.18
N GLY A 48 -9.75 24.05 6.03
CA GLY A 48 -8.59 24.92 5.88
C GLY A 48 -7.72 24.53 4.67
N THR A 49 -6.41 24.70 4.81
CA THR A 49 -5.43 24.59 3.72
C THR A 49 -4.82 23.20 3.54
N SER A 50 -4.70 22.43 4.62
CA SER A 50 -3.96 21.16 4.68
C SER A 50 -4.81 19.91 4.89
N ALA A 51 -6.15 20.05 5.01
CA ALA A 51 -7.06 18.92 5.19
C ALA A 51 -8.26 18.95 4.22
N LEU A 52 -8.73 17.76 3.85
CA LEU A 52 -9.85 17.55 2.93
C LEU A 52 -10.80 16.47 3.46
N VAL A 53 -12.10 16.69 3.36
CA VAL A 53 -13.14 15.67 3.56
C VAL A 53 -13.59 15.12 2.21
N ALA A 54 -13.60 13.80 2.07
CA ALA A 54 -14.08 13.10 0.89
C ALA A 54 -15.22 12.13 1.28
N VAL A 55 -16.40 12.30 0.69
CA VAL A 55 -17.55 11.41 0.92
C VAL A 55 -17.65 10.41 -0.24
N ASN A 56 -17.60 9.11 0.03
CA ASN A 56 -17.61 8.10 -1.04
C ASN A 56 -18.94 8.11 -1.82
N PRO A 57 -18.96 8.40 -3.13
CA PRO A 57 -20.20 8.40 -3.91
C PRO A 57 -20.80 7.01 -4.18
N HIS A 58 -20.04 5.92 -4.01
CA HIS A 58 -20.41 4.55 -4.43
C HIS A 58 -20.83 4.44 -5.91
N LYS A 59 -20.39 5.39 -6.73
CA LYS A 59 -20.56 5.43 -8.19
C LYS A 59 -19.40 6.21 -8.81
N TYR A 60 -19.25 6.08 -10.12
CA TYR A 60 -18.43 7.03 -10.88
C TYR A 60 -19.01 8.44 -10.77
N VAL A 61 -18.14 9.42 -10.54
CA VAL A 61 -18.47 10.85 -10.55
C VAL A 61 -17.63 11.56 -11.61
N PRO A 62 -18.23 12.37 -12.52
CA PRO A 62 -17.48 13.09 -13.56
C PRO A 62 -16.42 14.06 -13.01
N THR A 63 -16.55 14.49 -11.76
CA THR A 63 -15.57 15.31 -11.04
C THR A 63 -14.20 14.64 -10.93
N ASN A 64 -14.14 13.30 -10.91
CA ASN A 64 -12.89 12.54 -10.86
C ASN A 64 -12.31 12.21 -12.25
N SER A 65 -12.86 12.79 -13.33
CA SER A 65 -12.41 12.53 -14.69
C SER A 65 -11.04 13.16 -15.00
N ASP A 66 -10.40 12.65 -16.04
CA ASP A 66 -9.09 13.11 -16.49
C ASP A 66 -9.16 14.55 -17.00
N SER A 67 -10.29 14.92 -17.61
CA SER A 67 -10.57 16.31 -18.01
C SER A 67 -10.50 17.30 -16.83
N VAL A 68 -10.96 16.88 -15.65
CA VAL A 68 -10.92 17.70 -14.44
C VAL A 68 -9.51 17.73 -13.86
N LEU A 69 -8.81 16.60 -13.86
CA LEU A 69 -7.38 16.55 -13.48
C LEU A 69 -6.55 17.56 -14.30
N HIS A 70 -6.74 17.62 -15.62
CA HIS A 70 -6.02 18.58 -16.46
C HIS A 70 -6.33 20.03 -16.12
N LYS A 71 -7.56 20.35 -15.67
CA LYS A 71 -7.90 21.70 -15.19
C LYS A 71 -7.11 22.07 -13.93
N TYR A 72 -7.01 21.16 -12.95
CA TYR A 72 -6.18 21.39 -11.76
C TYR A 72 -4.68 21.48 -12.10
N ALA A 73 -4.22 20.70 -13.08
CA ALA A 73 -2.84 20.81 -13.57
C ALA A 73 -2.57 22.13 -14.30
N ALA A 74 -3.58 22.70 -14.98
CA ALA A 74 -3.50 24.05 -15.56
C ALA A 74 -3.49 25.12 -14.46
N GLU A 75 -4.38 25.03 -13.46
CA GLU A 75 -4.40 25.92 -12.28
C GLU A 75 -3.05 25.93 -11.55
N TYR A 76 -2.41 24.77 -11.35
CA TYR A 76 -1.08 24.69 -10.76
C TYR A 76 -0.03 25.46 -11.57
N ARG A 77 -0.13 25.43 -12.91
CA ARG A 77 0.84 26.07 -13.82
C ARG A 77 0.56 27.57 -14.02
N ASP A 78 -0.66 28.00 -13.76
CA ASP A 78 -1.05 29.41 -13.84
C ASP A 78 -0.41 30.21 -12.71
N THR A 79 0.38 31.21 -13.10
CA THR A 79 1.08 32.14 -12.20
C THR A 79 0.48 33.54 -12.26
N SER A 80 -0.68 33.72 -12.91
CA SER A 80 -1.35 35.02 -13.01
C SER A 80 -1.95 35.45 -11.68
N GLU A 81 -1.95 36.75 -11.41
CA GLU A 81 -2.58 37.32 -10.20
C GLU A 81 -4.12 37.24 -10.25
N THR A 82 -4.70 37.02 -11.43
CA THR A 82 -6.15 36.94 -11.66
C THR A 82 -6.69 35.51 -11.68
N LYS A 83 -5.88 34.51 -11.29
CA LYS A 83 -6.31 33.11 -11.33
C LYS A 83 -7.46 32.88 -10.36
N GLU A 84 -8.52 32.23 -10.83
CA GLU A 84 -9.64 31.82 -9.98
C GLU A 84 -9.38 30.43 -9.42
N PRO A 85 -9.45 30.23 -8.08
CA PRO A 85 -9.23 28.93 -7.49
C PRO A 85 -10.37 27.97 -7.86
N LEU A 86 -10.02 26.74 -8.21
CA LEU A 86 -11.01 25.70 -8.47
C LEU A 86 -11.63 25.18 -7.17
N ALA A 87 -12.76 24.48 -7.30
CA ALA A 87 -13.47 23.87 -6.18
C ALA A 87 -12.57 22.88 -5.38
N PRO A 88 -12.92 22.55 -4.13
CA PRO A 88 -12.20 21.55 -3.34
C PRO A 88 -12.07 20.21 -4.07
N HIS A 89 -10.86 19.63 -4.09
CA HIS A 89 -10.63 18.31 -4.69
C HIS A 89 -9.32 17.70 -4.18
N ILE A 90 -9.23 16.36 -4.23
CA ILE A 90 -7.98 15.64 -3.96
C ILE A 90 -6.84 16.03 -4.92
N PHE A 91 -7.15 16.51 -6.13
CA PHE A 91 -6.15 16.96 -7.10
C PHE A 91 -5.52 18.28 -6.64
N GLN A 92 -6.34 19.19 -6.08
CA GLN A 92 -5.85 20.44 -5.48
C GLN A 92 -4.91 20.15 -4.31
N LEU A 93 -5.31 19.27 -3.39
CA LEU A 93 -4.48 18.90 -2.23
C LEU A 93 -3.16 18.24 -2.66
N ALA A 94 -3.18 17.34 -3.64
CA ALA A 94 -1.97 16.74 -4.21
C ALA A 94 -1.07 17.80 -4.88
N ASN A 95 -1.65 18.72 -5.66
CA ASN A 95 -0.91 19.80 -6.30
C ASN A 95 -0.25 20.73 -5.28
N ASN A 96 -0.93 21.04 -4.17
CA ASN A 96 -0.39 21.83 -3.06
C ASN A 96 0.75 21.11 -2.35
N ALA A 97 0.63 19.81 -2.07
CA ALA A 97 1.73 19.01 -1.50
C ALA A 97 2.95 19.01 -2.44
N TYR A 98 2.74 18.82 -3.75
CA TYR A 98 3.81 18.88 -4.75
C TYR A 98 4.44 20.28 -4.86
N TYR A 99 3.62 21.33 -4.77
CA TYR A 99 4.06 22.72 -4.74
C TYR A 99 5.01 22.96 -3.58
N HIS A 100 4.56 22.61 -2.36
CA HIS A 100 5.36 22.74 -1.14
C HIS A 100 6.67 21.98 -1.24
N MET A 101 6.64 20.72 -1.66
CA MET A 101 7.86 19.93 -1.86
C MET A 101 8.87 20.65 -2.77
N ARG A 102 8.42 21.19 -3.91
CA ARG A 102 9.30 21.88 -4.86
C ARG A 102 9.85 23.21 -4.35
N ARG A 103 9.06 23.96 -3.58
CA ARG A 103 9.45 25.31 -3.11
C ARG A 103 10.25 25.30 -1.83
N THR A 104 9.94 24.35 -0.96
CA THR A 104 10.51 24.26 0.38
C THR A 104 11.64 23.24 0.47
N THR A 105 11.76 22.34 -0.51
CA THR A 105 12.65 21.16 -0.49
C THR A 105 12.41 20.25 0.70
N GLN A 106 11.21 20.32 1.30
CA GLN A 106 10.79 19.48 2.41
C GLN A 106 10.01 18.27 1.90
N ASP A 107 10.24 17.12 2.51
CA ASP A 107 9.47 15.91 2.25
C ASP A 107 8.03 16.07 2.74
N GLN A 108 7.08 15.46 2.01
CA GLN A 108 5.64 15.61 2.28
C GLN A 108 5.03 14.25 2.61
N SER A 109 3.92 14.25 3.34
CA SER A 109 3.10 13.07 3.55
C SER A 109 1.61 13.36 3.41
N ILE A 110 0.88 12.49 2.71
CA ILE A 110 -0.58 12.50 2.62
C ILE A 110 -1.10 11.30 3.42
N LEU A 111 -1.89 11.57 4.45
CA LEU A 111 -2.46 10.56 5.34
C LEU A 111 -3.96 10.43 5.08
N LEU A 112 -4.38 9.21 4.78
CA LEU A 112 -5.79 8.89 4.56
C LEU A 112 -6.38 8.21 5.79
N SER A 113 -7.42 8.80 6.35
CA SER A 113 -8.14 8.27 7.51
C SER A 113 -9.61 8.05 7.19
N GLY A 114 -10.21 6.99 7.73
CA GLY A 114 -11.62 6.67 7.51
C GLY A 114 -11.94 5.18 7.63
N GLU A 115 -13.23 4.87 7.70
CA GLU A 115 -13.71 3.50 7.86
C GLU A 115 -13.50 2.64 6.61
N THR A 116 -13.72 1.33 6.73
CA THR A 116 -13.67 0.43 5.56
C THR A 116 -14.79 0.84 4.59
N GLY A 117 -14.47 0.96 3.29
CA GLY A 117 -15.44 1.38 2.28
C GLY A 117 -15.65 2.90 2.17
N SER A 118 -14.89 3.73 2.89
CA SER A 118 -15.02 5.18 2.82
C SER A 118 -14.32 5.86 1.62
N GLY A 119 -13.65 5.09 0.75
CA GLY A 119 -12.98 5.61 -0.45
C GLY A 119 -11.52 6.02 -0.28
N LYS A 120 -10.83 5.59 0.79
CA LYS A 120 -9.40 5.88 1.03
C LYS A 120 -8.52 5.50 -0.17
N SER A 121 -8.52 4.21 -0.55
CA SER A 121 -7.63 3.72 -1.61
C SER A 121 -7.87 4.40 -2.97
N GLU A 122 -9.13 4.78 -3.27
CA GLU A 122 -9.47 5.54 -4.47
C GLU A 122 -8.94 6.98 -4.43
N ASN A 123 -9.09 7.69 -3.30
CA ASN A 123 -8.50 9.03 -3.15
C ASN A 123 -6.97 8.98 -3.24
N ARG A 124 -6.34 7.93 -2.69
CA ARG A 124 -4.90 7.69 -2.82
C ARG A 124 -4.49 7.51 -4.29
N ARG A 125 -5.24 6.70 -5.06
CA ARG A 125 -5.02 6.52 -6.51
C ARG A 125 -5.12 7.84 -7.28
N LEU A 126 -6.15 8.63 -7.01
CA LEU A 126 -6.35 9.94 -7.63
C LEU A 126 -5.23 10.94 -7.29
N ALA A 127 -4.74 10.94 -6.05
CA ALA A 127 -3.59 11.75 -5.65
C ALA A 127 -2.32 11.35 -6.41
N ILE A 128 -2.04 10.05 -6.55
CA ILE A 128 -0.93 9.53 -7.36
C ILE A 128 -1.08 9.98 -8.82
N LYS A 129 -2.29 9.94 -9.37
CA LYS A 129 -2.55 10.40 -10.74
C LYS A 129 -2.20 11.87 -10.94
N ALA A 130 -2.53 12.73 -9.97
CA ALA A 130 -2.14 14.15 -9.99
C ALA A 130 -0.62 14.34 -9.97
N PHE A 131 0.10 13.59 -9.12
CA PHE A 131 1.56 13.64 -9.10
C PHE A 131 2.17 13.18 -10.42
N LEU A 132 1.66 12.11 -11.03
CA LEU A 132 2.13 11.62 -12.31
C LEU A 132 1.96 12.67 -13.41
N GLU A 133 0.82 13.34 -13.46
CA GLU A 133 0.56 14.41 -14.43
C GLU A 133 1.56 15.56 -14.29
N LEU A 134 1.84 16.01 -13.06
CA LEU A 134 2.76 17.13 -12.83
C LEU A 134 4.25 16.77 -13.01
N SER A 135 4.67 15.54 -12.67
CA SER A 135 6.09 15.26 -12.43
C SER A 135 6.75 14.28 -13.41
N VAL A 136 5.97 13.52 -14.20
CA VAL A 136 6.53 12.55 -15.15
C VAL A 136 7.20 13.27 -16.33
N SER A 137 8.29 12.66 -16.82
CA SER A 137 9.01 13.15 -17.99
C SER A 137 8.27 12.81 -19.29
N ASN A 138 8.31 13.72 -20.27
CA ASN A 138 7.73 13.50 -21.60
C ASN A 138 8.28 12.20 -22.24
N PRO A 139 7.51 11.53 -23.12
CA PRO A 139 7.94 10.29 -23.76
C PRO A 139 9.30 10.39 -24.45
N GLY A 140 9.99 9.25 -24.50
CA GLY A 140 11.34 9.16 -25.05
C GLY A 140 12.44 9.64 -24.09
N LYS A 141 12.09 10.30 -22.98
CA LYS A 141 13.05 10.66 -21.92
C LYS A 141 13.09 9.59 -20.82
N LYS A 142 14.24 9.50 -20.14
CA LYS A 142 14.42 8.67 -18.94
C LYS A 142 13.34 9.02 -17.90
N GLY A 143 12.66 8.01 -17.37
CA GLY A 143 11.55 8.19 -16.41
C GLY A 143 10.15 8.30 -17.03
N SER A 144 10.00 8.40 -18.35
CA SER A 144 8.67 8.43 -19.00
C SER A 144 7.84 7.16 -18.77
N LYS A 145 8.49 6.00 -18.64
CA LYS A 145 7.83 4.72 -18.35
C LYS A 145 7.14 4.68 -16.98
N LEU A 146 7.49 5.58 -16.06
CA LEU A 146 6.91 5.63 -14.71
C LEU A 146 5.42 5.96 -14.74
N SER A 147 4.91 6.64 -15.78
CA SER A 147 3.46 6.90 -15.92
C SER A 147 2.63 5.62 -15.98
N ALA A 148 3.14 4.58 -16.64
CA ALA A 148 2.49 3.27 -16.73
C ALA A 148 2.91 2.32 -15.60
N GLN A 149 4.16 2.39 -15.16
CA GLN A 149 4.71 1.47 -14.15
C GLN A 149 4.14 1.70 -12.75
N VAL A 150 3.88 2.96 -12.37
CA VAL A 150 3.34 3.28 -11.04
C VAL A 150 1.91 2.73 -10.88
N PRO A 151 0.92 3.04 -11.75
CA PRO A 151 -0.42 2.43 -11.66
C PRO A 151 -0.40 0.91 -11.79
N ALA A 152 0.47 0.35 -12.64
CA ALA A 152 0.63 -1.10 -12.75
C ALA A 152 1.10 -1.74 -11.45
N SER A 153 2.06 -1.12 -10.74
CA SER A 153 2.55 -1.61 -9.45
C SER A 153 1.47 -1.57 -8.36
N GLU A 154 0.63 -0.53 -8.40
CA GLU A 154 -0.51 -0.37 -7.50
C GLU A 154 -1.53 -1.49 -7.72
N PHE A 155 -1.91 -1.73 -8.97
CA PHE A 155 -2.87 -2.76 -9.36
C PHE A 155 -2.39 -4.18 -9.03
N VAL A 156 -1.09 -4.47 -9.22
CA VAL A 156 -0.50 -5.76 -8.82
C VAL A 156 -0.63 -5.97 -7.32
N LEU A 157 -0.26 -4.99 -6.50
CA LEU A 157 -0.38 -5.13 -5.04
C LEU A 157 -1.83 -5.25 -4.58
N GLU A 158 -2.77 -4.54 -5.21
CA GLU A 158 -4.20 -4.70 -4.92
C GLU A 158 -4.72 -6.09 -5.32
N SER A 159 -4.31 -6.62 -6.46
CA SER A 159 -4.75 -7.95 -6.93
C SER A 159 -4.34 -9.08 -5.97
N PHE A 160 -3.20 -8.93 -5.29
CA PHE A 160 -2.70 -9.91 -4.31
C PHE A 160 -2.99 -9.53 -2.85
N GLY A 161 -3.33 -8.29 -2.55
CA GLY A 161 -3.51 -7.79 -1.18
C GLY A 161 -4.94 -7.39 -0.82
N SER A 162 -5.85 -7.34 -1.79
CA SER A 162 -7.25 -6.97 -1.59
C SER A 162 -8.21 -8.13 -1.82
N ALA A 163 -9.36 -8.06 -1.16
CA ALA A 163 -10.42 -9.06 -1.26
C ALA A 163 -11.81 -8.42 -1.19
N ARG A 164 -12.80 -9.11 -1.71
CA ARG A 164 -14.21 -8.73 -1.56
C ARG A 164 -14.72 -9.13 -0.18
N THR A 165 -15.09 -8.15 0.62
CA THR A 165 -15.76 -8.33 1.92
C THR A 165 -17.26 -8.04 1.80
N LEU A 166 -18.00 -8.20 2.90
CA LEU A 166 -19.43 -7.85 2.95
C LEU A 166 -19.67 -6.34 2.70
N PHE A 167 -18.70 -5.50 3.07
CA PHE A 167 -18.85 -4.03 3.09
C PHE A 167 -18.05 -3.29 2.02
N ASN A 168 -17.11 -3.98 1.35
CA ASN A 168 -16.33 -3.38 0.28
C ASN A 168 -15.89 -4.45 -0.73
N PRO A 169 -16.22 -4.31 -2.04
CA PRO A 169 -15.83 -5.26 -3.08
C PRO A 169 -14.32 -5.30 -3.33
N ASN A 170 -13.58 -4.25 -2.97
CA ASN A 170 -12.14 -4.17 -3.10
C ASN A 170 -11.50 -3.69 -1.78
N ALA A 171 -11.66 -4.47 -0.72
CA ALA A 171 -11.12 -4.12 0.60
C ALA A 171 -9.65 -4.48 0.71
N SER A 172 -8.79 -3.48 0.94
CA SER A 172 -7.38 -3.67 1.27
C SER A 172 -7.24 -4.49 2.56
N ARG A 173 -6.49 -5.59 2.52
CA ARG A 173 -6.22 -6.47 3.68
C ARG A 173 -4.76 -6.38 4.17
N PHE A 174 -4.11 -5.28 3.84
CA PHE A 174 -2.79 -4.87 4.31
C PHE A 174 -2.72 -3.33 4.33
N GLY A 175 -1.85 -2.77 5.18
CA GLY A 175 -1.49 -1.36 5.18
C GLY A 175 -0.46 -1.05 4.11
N LYS A 176 -0.61 0.09 3.45
CA LYS A 176 0.23 0.49 2.33
C LYS A 176 0.83 1.87 2.57
N TYR A 177 2.15 1.92 2.55
CA TYR A 177 2.90 3.18 2.48
C TYR A 177 3.62 3.26 1.14
N THR A 178 3.53 4.40 0.47
CA THR A 178 4.13 4.57 -0.86
C THR A 178 4.83 5.90 -0.95
N GLU A 179 6.12 5.85 -1.22
CA GLU A 179 6.95 7.04 -1.43
C GLU A 179 7.13 7.25 -2.94
N LEU A 180 6.68 8.39 -3.42
CA LEU A 180 7.05 8.89 -4.74
C LEU A 180 8.35 9.69 -4.58
N GLN A 181 9.39 9.29 -5.29
CA GLN A 181 10.73 9.87 -5.15
C GLN A 181 10.99 10.87 -6.29
N PHE A 182 11.49 12.05 -5.93
CA PHE A 182 11.67 13.17 -6.86
C PHE A 182 13.13 13.64 -6.94
N SER A 183 13.51 14.10 -8.12
CA SER A 183 14.78 14.82 -8.33
C SER A 183 14.72 16.22 -7.72
N ASP A 184 15.88 16.89 -7.64
CA ASP A 184 16.03 18.32 -7.33
C ASP A 184 15.10 19.24 -8.16
N ARG A 185 14.88 18.89 -9.44
CA ARG A 185 13.98 19.61 -10.35
C ARG A 185 12.50 19.24 -10.21
N GLY A 186 12.13 18.39 -9.25
CA GLY A 186 10.77 17.91 -9.02
C GLY A 186 10.27 16.86 -10.02
N ARG A 187 11.15 16.18 -10.77
CA ARG A 187 10.74 15.09 -11.65
C ARG A 187 10.64 13.79 -10.89
N LEU A 188 9.65 12.97 -11.20
CA LEU A 188 9.54 11.63 -10.62
C LEU A 188 10.68 10.74 -11.13
N THR A 189 11.45 10.18 -10.20
CA THR A 189 12.61 9.32 -10.50
C THR A 189 12.39 7.86 -10.10
N GLY A 190 11.55 7.61 -9.09
CA GLY A 190 11.31 6.29 -8.56
C GLY A 190 10.10 6.23 -7.63
N ILE A 191 9.79 5.01 -7.20
CA ILE A 191 8.75 4.71 -6.23
C ILE A 191 9.25 3.63 -5.27
N LYS A 192 8.94 3.81 -3.98
CA LYS A 192 9.13 2.78 -2.95
C LYS A 192 7.79 2.44 -2.33
N THR A 193 7.50 1.15 -2.20
CA THR A 193 6.27 0.66 -1.57
C THR A 193 6.58 -0.25 -0.39
N LEU A 194 5.97 0.05 0.76
CA LEU A 194 6.08 -0.74 1.98
C LEU A 194 4.71 -1.29 2.35
N ASP A 195 4.65 -2.59 2.59
CA ASP A 195 3.46 -3.29 3.06
C ASP A 195 3.54 -3.53 4.57
N TYR A 196 2.42 -3.28 5.24
CA TYR A 196 2.28 -3.39 6.69
C TYR A 196 1.16 -4.38 6.99
N TYR A 197 1.50 -5.51 7.62
CA TYR A 197 0.53 -6.46 8.18
C TYR A 197 -0.48 -7.03 7.15
N LEU A 198 -0.06 -8.02 6.36
CA LEU A 198 -0.95 -8.78 5.47
C LEU A 198 -1.84 -9.75 6.26
N GLU A 199 -3.15 -9.74 6.02
CA GLU A 199 -4.11 -10.72 6.57
C GLU A 199 -3.98 -12.11 5.90
N ARG A 200 -2.81 -12.73 6.00
CA ARG A 200 -2.50 -14.03 5.38
C ARG A 200 -3.42 -15.16 5.82
N ASN A 201 -4.03 -15.07 7.02
CA ASN A 201 -5.01 -16.06 7.52
C ASN A 201 -6.22 -16.23 6.57
N ARG A 202 -6.55 -15.21 5.77
CA ARG A 202 -7.60 -15.27 4.75
C ARG A 202 -7.37 -16.34 3.69
N VAL A 203 -6.11 -16.70 3.42
CA VAL A 203 -5.75 -17.70 2.39
C VAL A 203 -6.39 -19.04 2.71
N ALA A 204 -6.25 -19.52 3.94
CA ALA A 204 -6.72 -20.83 4.37
C ALA A 204 -8.22 -20.84 4.75
N GLY A 205 -8.74 -19.71 5.22
CA GLY A 205 -10.13 -19.61 5.68
C GLY A 205 -10.69 -18.21 5.47
N ALA A 206 -11.24 -17.96 4.28
CA ALA A 206 -11.99 -16.74 4.02
C ALA A 206 -13.27 -16.73 4.87
N PRO A 207 -13.68 -15.58 5.43
CA PRO A 207 -14.90 -15.49 6.23
C PRO A 207 -16.15 -15.83 5.42
N ASN A 208 -17.17 -16.40 6.07
CA ASN A 208 -18.44 -16.74 5.42
C ASN A 208 -19.07 -15.52 4.73
N GLY A 209 -19.38 -15.66 3.44
CA GLY A 209 -19.96 -14.58 2.63
C GLY A 209 -18.94 -13.61 2.02
N GLU A 210 -17.65 -13.75 2.32
CA GLU A 210 -16.57 -13.00 1.70
C GLU A 210 -15.79 -13.85 0.68
N ARG A 211 -14.94 -13.21 -0.13
CA ARG A 211 -13.99 -13.88 -1.02
C ARG A 211 -12.60 -13.96 -0.38
N ASN A 212 -11.80 -14.88 -0.90
CA ASN A 212 -10.35 -14.86 -0.75
C ASN A 212 -9.74 -13.69 -1.57
N PHE A 213 -8.41 -13.56 -1.61
CA PHE A 213 -7.73 -12.55 -2.43
C PHE A 213 -8.09 -12.65 -3.92
N HIS A 214 -8.15 -11.51 -4.60
CA HIS A 214 -8.65 -11.42 -5.97
C HIS A 214 -7.91 -12.32 -6.96
N ILE A 215 -6.58 -12.40 -6.83
CA ILE A 215 -5.70 -13.21 -7.69
C ILE A 215 -6.18 -14.65 -7.87
N PHE A 216 -6.70 -15.30 -6.83
CA PHE A 216 -7.15 -16.69 -6.93
C PHE A 216 -8.32 -16.84 -7.91
N TYR A 217 -9.22 -15.86 -7.93
CA TYR A 217 -10.37 -15.85 -8.83
C TYR A 217 -9.99 -15.34 -10.22
N TYR A 218 -9.10 -14.35 -10.31
CA TYR A 218 -8.56 -13.88 -11.59
C TYR A 218 -7.90 -15.04 -12.35
N LEU A 219 -7.08 -15.84 -11.67
CA LEU A 219 -6.43 -17.00 -12.27
C LEU A 219 -7.45 -18.04 -12.77
N VAL A 220 -8.42 -18.43 -11.93
CA VAL A 220 -9.41 -19.47 -12.28
C VAL A 220 -10.37 -19.00 -13.38
N ALA A 221 -10.72 -17.71 -13.41
CA ALA A 221 -11.59 -17.14 -14.42
C ALA A 221 -10.85 -16.89 -15.75
N GLY A 222 -9.69 -16.23 -15.69
CA GLY A 222 -8.99 -15.69 -16.87
C GLY A 222 -7.86 -16.53 -17.45
N ALA A 223 -7.50 -17.67 -16.85
CA ALA A 223 -6.53 -18.58 -17.48
C ALA A 223 -7.05 -19.07 -18.84
N SER A 224 -6.20 -18.99 -19.87
CA SER A 224 -6.46 -19.55 -21.21
C SER A 224 -6.62 -21.07 -21.18
N PRO A 225 -7.23 -21.71 -22.20
CA PRO A 225 -7.41 -23.16 -22.22
C PRO A 225 -6.09 -23.94 -22.03
N GLU A 226 -5.00 -23.47 -22.61
CA GLU A 226 -3.68 -24.08 -22.48
C GLU A 226 -3.10 -23.88 -21.08
N GLU A 227 -3.22 -22.68 -20.51
CA GLU A 227 -2.79 -22.40 -19.13
C GLU A 227 -3.60 -23.23 -18.12
N ARG A 228 -4.91 -23.38 -18.34
CA ARG A 228 -5.77 -24.23 -17.50
C ARG A 228 -5.36 -25.69 -17.55
N GLN A 229 -5.03 -26.19 -18.74
CA GLN A 229 -4.52 -27.55 -18.91
C GLN A 229 -3.20 -27.74 -18.16
N HIS A 230 -2.25 -26.82 -18.31
CA HIS A 230 -0.95 -26.88 -17.65
C HIS A 230 -1.05 -26.74 -16.12
N LEU A 231 -1.94 -25.88 -15.63
CA LEU A 231 -2.15 -25.61 -14.21
C LEU A 231 -3.12 -26.59 -13.54
N HIS A 232 -3.63 -27.58 -14.27
CA HIS A 232 -4.67 -28.51 -13.83
C HIS A 232 -5.92 -27.81 -13.26
N LEU A 233 -6.31 -26.66 -13.83
CA LEU A 233 -7.48 -25.88 -13.44
C LEU A 233 -8.73 -26.39 -14.17
N LEU A 234 -9.31 -27.49 -13.69
CA LEU A 234 -10.46 -28.13 -14.33
C LEU A 234 -11.77 -27.36 -14.02
N ASP A 235 -12.70 -27.28 -14.98
CA ASP A 235 -13.96 -26.53 -14.77
C ASP A 235 -14.85 -27.11 -13.64
N LYS A 236 -14.72 -28.42 -13.39
CA LYS A 236 -15.46 -29.16 -12.36
C LYS A 236 -14.78 -29.20 -11.00
N THR A 237 -13.49 -28.83 -10.89
CA THR A 237 -12.80 -28.84 -9.59
C THR A 237 -13.34 -27.74 -8.70
N THR A 238 -13.69 -28.12 -7.47
CA THR A 238 -14.04 -27.17 -6.41
C THR A 238 -12.78 -26.97 -5.57
N TYR A 239 -12.41 -25.72 -5.31
CA TYR A 239 -11.25 -25.39 -4.49
C TYR A 239 -11.70 -25.01 -3.09
N ARG A 240 -11.21 -25.72 -2.07
CA ARG A 240 -11.55 -25.45 -0.66
C ARG A 240 -11.35 -23.98 -0.29
N TYR A 241 -10.20 -23.40 -0.66
CA TYR A 241 -9.84 -22.02 -0.34
C TYR A 241 -10.65 -20.93 -1.06
N LEU A 242 -11.45 -21.30 -2.07
CA LEU A 242 -12.38 -20.37 -2.73
C LEU A 242 -13.78 -20.39 -2.09
N GLY A 243 -14.02 -21.29 -1.13
CA GLY A 243 -15.33 -21.54 -0.52
C GLY A 243 -16.19 -22.51 -1.35
N SER A 244 -17.05 -23.27 -0.67
CA SER A 244 -18.00 -24.17 -1.35
C SER A 244 -18.94 -23.37 -2.26
N ARG A 245 -19.11 -23.84 -3.50
CA ARG A 245 -20.09 -23.35 -4.49
C ARG A 245 -21.53 -23.53 -3.96
N GLY A 246 -21.96 -22.72 -3.00
CA GLY A 246 -23.37 -22.59 -2.63
C GLY A 246 -24.19 -22.02 -3.79
N ALA A 247 -25.52 -22.15 -3.72
CA ALA A 247 -26.55 -21.91 -4.76
C ALA A 247 -26.56 -20.55 -5.52
N VAL A 248 -25.52 -19.71 -5.38
CA VAL A 248 -25.34 -18.41 -6.03
C VAL A 248 -24.72 -18.53 -7.45
N ALA A 249 -24.32 -19.74 -7.86
CA ALA A 249 -23.69 -20.00 -9.16
C ALA A 249 -24.51 -19.54 -10.40
N ALA A 250 -25.84 -19.39 -10.27
CA ALA A 250 -26.70 -18.96 -11.38
C ALA A 250 -26.65 -17.44 -11.68
N ARG A 251 -26.03 -16.61 -10.82
CA ARG A 251 -25.92 -15.15 -11.01
C ARG A 251 -24.50 -14.67 -11.38
N GLN A 252 -23.57 -15.59 -11.64
CA GLN A 252 -22.13 -15.31 -11.66
C GLN A 252 -21.49 -15.11 -13.05
N ASN A 253 -22.21 -15.27 -14.17
CA ASN A 253 -21.58 -15.14 -15.49
C ASN A 253 -20.91 -13.76 -15.70
N GLY A 254 -21.60 -12.65 -15.37
CA GLY A 254 -21.01 -11.31 -15.51
C GLY A 254 -19.85 -10.98 -14.55
N VAL A 255 -19.79 -11.64 -13.37
CA VAL A 255 -18.66 -11.47 -12.42
C VAL A 255 -17.44 -12.28 -12.87
N ARG A 256 -17.67 -13.45 -13.48
CA ARG A 256 -16.61 -14.29 -14.02
C ARG A 256 -15.93 -13.64 -15.22
N ASP A 257 -16.69 -12.94 -16.05
CA ASP A 257 -16.14 -12.20 -17.20
C ASP A 257 -15.30 -10.98 -16.75
N ASP A 258 -15.70 -10.27 -15.69
CA ASP A 258 -14.87 -9.20 -15.09
C ASP A 258 -13.58 -9.73 -14.45
N ASP A 259 -13.67 -10.81 -13.65
CA ASP A 259 -12.48 -11.45 -13.06
C ASP A 259 -11.49 -11.93 -14.15
N ALA A 260 -11.99 -12.39 -15.31
CA ALA A 260 -11.16 -12.79 -16.45
C ALA A 260 -10.47 -11.58 -17.12
N ASN A 261 -11.20 -10.50 -17.38
CA ASN A 261 -10.64 -9.27 -17.94
C ASN A 261 -9.56 -8.68 -17.02
N ARG A 262 -9.79 -8.71 -15.70
CA ARG A 262 -8.81 -8.25 -14.70
C ARG A 262 -7.55 -9.12 -14.68
N PHE A 263 -7.65 -10.41 -14.97
CA PHE A 263 -6.47 -11.26 -15.10
C PHE A 263 -5.60 -10.89 -16.30
N ASP A 264 -6.20 -10.54 -17.43
CA ASP A 264 -5.47 -10.04 -18.60
C ASP A 264 -4.78 -8.71 -18.30
N GLN A 265 -5.49 -7.78 -17.66
CA GLN A 265 -4.91 -6.53 -17.16
C GLN A 265 -3.74 -6.79 -16.19
N LEU A 266 -3.86 -7.79 -15.32
CA LEU A 266 -2.82 -8.17 -14.37
C LEU A 266 -1.57 -8.70 -15.08
N LYS A 267 -1.72 -9.57 -16.09
CA LYS A 267 -0.59 -10.04 -16.91
C LYS A 267 0.15 -8.88 -17.58
N VAL A 268 -0.59 -7.89 -18.08
CA VAL A 268 -0.01 -6.65 -18.64
C VAL A 268 0.70 -5.83 -17.57
N ALA A 269 0.09 -5.66 -16.39
CA ALA A 269 0.66 -4.92 -15.27
C ALA A 269 1.98 -5.55 -14.77
N LEU A 270 2.00 -6.88 -14.57
CA LEU A 270 3.18 -7.64 -14.17
C LEU A 270 4.33 -7.46 -15.18
N LYS A 271 4.02 -7.46 -16.49
CA LYS A 271 5.00 -7.18 -17.54
C LYS A 271 5.50 -5.73 -17.49
N ALA A 272 4.61 -4.76 -17.24
CA ALA A 272 4.96 -3.34 -17.20
C ALA A 272 5.94 -3.02 -16.05
N ILE A 273 5.76 -3.63 -14.88
CA ILE A 273 6.68 -3.49 -13.74
C ILE A 273 8.00 -4.27 -13.92
N GLY A 274 8.13 -5.04 -15.00
CA GLY A 274 9.39 -5.68 -15.40
C GLY A 274 9.52 -7.16 -15.04
N LEU A 275 8.43 -7.86 -14.72
CA LEU A 275 8.49 -9.32 -14.58
C LEU A 275 8.64 -9.98 -15.95
N SER A 276 9.53 -10.97 -16.02
CA SER A 276 9.69 -11.81 -17.20
C SER A 276 8.48 -12.74 -17.34
N LYS A 277 8.21 -13.22 -18.57
CA LYS A 277 7.16 -14.23 -18.82
C LYS A 277 7.32 -15.45 -17.92
N ARG A 278 8.57 -15.86 -17.66
CA ARG A 278 8.90 -16.96 -16.76
C ARG A 278 8.46 -16.67 -15.33
N HIS A 279 8.75 -15.49 -14.79
CA HIS A 279 8.32 -15.14 -13.43
C HIS A 279 6.79 -15.08 -13.33
N VAL A 280 6.10 -14.51 -14.33
CA VAL A 280 4.63 -14.50 -14.35
C VAL A 280 4.06 -15.92 -14.33
N ALA A 281 4.59 -16.81 -15.18
CA ALA A 281 4.20 -18.22 -15.21
C ALA A 281 4.46 -18.92 -13.86
N GLN A 282 5.61 -18.69 -13.23
CA GLN A 282 5.96 -19.26 -11.92
C GLN A 282 5.09 -18.70 -10.78
N THR A 283 4.70 -17.43 -10.84
CA THR A 283 3.72 -16.84 -9.92
C THR A 283 2.36 -17.51 -10.06
N CYS A 284 1.84 -17.66 -11.28
CA CYS A 284 0.57 -18.37 -11.53
C CYS A 284 0.64 -19.84 -11.10
N GLN A 285 1.76 -20.52 -11.36
CA GLN A 285 2.01 -21.89 -10.93
C GLN A 285 1.96 -22.03 -9.40
N LEU A 286 2.57 -21.11 -8.66
CA LEU A 286 2.54 -21.14 -7.19
C LEU A 286 1.13 -20.87 -6.64
N ILE A 287 0.38 -19.94 -7.24
CA ILE A 287 -1.02 -19.69 -6.86
C ILE A 287 -1.88 -20.94 -7.14
N ALA A 288 -1.69 -21.61 -8.27
CA ALA A 288 -2.36 -22.88 -8.57
C ALA A 288 -1.97 -23.99 -7.58
N ALA A 289 -0.69 -24.05 -7.19
CA ALA A 289 -0.22 -24.99 -6.17
C ALA A 289 -0.91 -24.76 -4.81
N ILE A 290 -1.11 -23.51 -4.40
CA ILE A 290 -1.85 -23.17 -3.17
C ILE A 290 -3.31 -23.60 -3.26
N LEU A 291 -3.96 -23.42 -4.41
CA LEU A 291 -5.35 -23.85 -4.63
C LEU A 291 -5.49 -25.37 -4.54
N HIS A 292 -4.59 -26.13 -5.18
CA HIS A 292 -4.57 -27.59 -5.14
C HIS A 292 -4.19 -28.13 -3.76
N LEU A 293 -3.27 -27.44 -3.07
CA LEU A 293 -2.90 -27.77 -1.71
C LEU A 293 -4.14 -27.83 -0.83
N GLY A 294 -5.03 -26.84 -0.87
CA GLY A 294 -6.28 -26.83 -0.09
C GLY A 294 -7.24 -28.00 -0.38
N ASN A 295 -7.08 -28.73 -1.48
CA ASN A 295 -7.90 -29.88 -1.83
C ASN A 295 -7.33 -31.22 -1.31
N LEU A 296 -6.16 -31.23 -0.66
CA LEU A 296 -5.64 -32.45 -0.03
C LEU A 296 -6.55 -32.91 1.11
N GLU A 297 -6.93 -34.17 1.07
CA GLU A 297 -7.71 -34.86 2.09
C GLU A 297 -6.80 -35.81 2.89
N PHE A 298 -6.96 -35.80 4.21
CA PHE A 298 -6.17 -36.62 5.12
C PHE A 298 -7.03 -37.71 5.75
N MET A 299 -6.47 -38.90 5.93
CA MET A 299 -7.11 -40.03 6.61
C MET A 299 -6.11 -40.81 7.46
N ILE A 300 -6.59 -41.63 8.40
CA ILE A 300 -5.74 -42.55 9.16
C ILE A 300 -5.77 -43.92 8.47
N ASP A 301 -4.60 -44.44 8.13
CA ASP A 301 -4.48 -45.81 7.61
C ASP A 301 -4.39 -46.81 8.76
N ARG A 302 -5.53 -47.42 9.10
CA ARG A 302 -5.61 -48.44 10.16
C ARG A 302 -4.86 -49.74 9.85
N SER A 303 -4.33 -49.90 8.64
CA SER A 303 -3.52 -51.06 8.26
C SER A 303 -2.05 -50.90 8.62
N LYS A 304 -1.57 -49.66 8.74
CA LYS A 304 -0.25 -49.33 9.27
C LYS A 304 -0.38 -49.19 10.79
N ASN A 305 0.56 -49.72 11.56
CA ASN A 305 0.61 -49.58 13.04
C ASN A 305 0.99 -48.14 13.48
N GLU A 306 0.69 -47.14 12.65
CA GLU A 306 1.08 -45.74 12.83
C GLU A 306 -0.20 -44.90 12.90
N ASP A 307 -0.39 -44.14 13.97
CA ASP A 307 -1.53 -43.22 14.16
C ASP A 307 -1.38 -41.90 13.36
N ALA A 308 -0.43 -41.82 12.43
CA ALA A 308 -0.18 -40.64 11.61
C ALA A 308 -1.18 -40.53 10.45
N ALA A 309 -1.60 -39.30 10.14
CA ALA A 309 -2.39 -39.02 8.97
C ALA A 309 -1.61 -39.36 7.68
N ILE A 310 -2.31 -39.87 6.68
CA ILE A 310 -1.80 -40.06 5.31
C ILE A 310 -2.69 -39.29 4.34
N VAL A 311 -2.14 -38.97 3.16
CA VAL A 311 -2.92 -38.29 2.11
C VAL A 311 -3.78 -39.31 1.37
N ARG A 312 -5.08 -39.02 1.27
CA ARG A 312 -6.05 -39.90 0.60
C ARG A 312 -5.98 -39.79 -0.93
N ASN A 313 -5.82 -38.57 -1.44
CA ASN A 313 -5.83 -38.21 -2.84
C ASN A 313 -4.40 -37.93 -3.36
N THR A 314 -3.68 -39.02 -3.62
CA THR A 314 -2.26 -38.98 -4.04
C THR A 314 -2.04 -38.29 -5.39
N ASP A 315 -3.05 -38.31 -6.25
CA ASP A 315 -3.10 -37.60 -7.52
C ASP A 315 -2.99 -36.07 -7.35
N ILE A 316 -3.67 -35.49 -6.35
CA ILE A 316 -3.53 -34.05 -6.06
C ILE A 316 -2.19 -33.75 -5.40
N LEU A 317 -1.70 -34.65 -4.54
CA LEU A 317 -0.38 -34.54 -3.92
C LEU A 317 0.74 -34.48 -4.97
N GLU A 318 0.67 -35.33 -6.01
CA GLU A 318 1.62 -35.33 -7.12
C GLU A 318 1.64 -34.00 -7.87
N ILE A 319 0.48 -33.42 -8.16
CA ILE A 319 0.36 -32.11 -8.82
C ILE A 319 1.01 -31.01 -7.97
N VAL A 320 0.70 -30.96 -6.67
CA VAL A 320 1.27 -29.95 -5.76
C VAL A 320 2.78 -30.12 -5.65
N ALA A 321 3.26 -31.36 -5.50
CA ALA A 321 4.67 -31.67 -5.39
C ALA A 321 5.44 -31.29 -6.67
N GLU A 322 4.87 -31.55 -7.85
CA GLU A 322 5.44 -31.12 -9.14
C GLU A 322 5.57 -29.61 -9.23
N PHE A 323 4.52 -28.85 -8.88
CA PHE A 323 4.55 -27.38 -8.95
C PHE A 323 5.51 -26.75 -7.95
N LEU A 324 5.60 -27.32 -6.75
CA LEU A 324 6.57 -26.91 -5.74
C LEU A 324 7.99 -27.41 -6.04
N GLY A 325 8.16 -28.32 -7.01
CA GLY A 325 9.45 -28.89 -7.38
C GLY A 325 10.04 -29.78 -6.28
N ILE A 326 9.23 -30.60 -5.62
CA ILE A 326 9.65 -31.50 -4.53
C ILE A 326 9.12 -32.91 -4.79
N GLN A 327 9.64 -33.89 -4.04
CA GLN A 327 9.15 -35.27 -4.14
C GLN A 327 7.80 -35.42 -3.42
N PRO A 328 6.80 -36.11 -4.01
CA PRO A 328 5.47 -36.29 -3.39
C PRO A 328 5.53 -36.89 -1.99
N HIS A 329 6.34 -37.93 -1.78
CA HIS A 329 6.54 -38.57 -0.48
C HIS A 329 7.11 -37.60 0.58
N ALA A 330 8.00 -36.70 0.17
CA ALA A 330 8.60 -35.72 1.07
C ALA A 330 7.58 -34.64 1.48
N LEU A 331 6.68 -34.25 0.56
CA LEU A 331 5.57 -33.36 0.86
C LEU A 331 4.56 -34.01 1.81
N GLU A 332 4.14 -35.26 1.54
CA GLU A 332 3.26 -36.01 2.44
C GLU A 332 3.86 -36.12 3.84
N SER A 333 5.14 -36.49 3.94
CA SER A 333 5.84 -36.57 5.22
C SER A 333 5.82 -35.22 5.95
N ALA A 334 6.13 -34.11 5.28
CA ALA A 334 6.12 -32.79 5.92
C ALA A 334 4.72 -32.31 6.34
N LEU A 335 3.65 -32.85 5.73
CA LEU A 335 2.27 -32.55 6.09
C LEU A 335 1.77 -33.42 7.25
N SER A 336 2.21 -34.67 7.33
CA SER A 336 1.79 -35.67 8.32
C SER A 336 2.62 -35.68 9.61
N TYR A 337 3.84 -35.17 9.55
CA TYR A 337 4.77 -35.09 10.67
C TYR A 337 5.13 -33.64 10.96
N LYS A 338 5.29 -33.29 12.24
CA LYS A 338 5.76 -31.97 12.67
C LYS A 338 6.90 -32.09 13.67
N THR A 339 8.07 -31.59 13.31
CA THR A 339 9.24 -31.57 14.19
C THR A 339 9.14 -30.41 15.18
N LYS A 340 9.28 -30.71 16.48
CA LYS A 340 9.26 -29.70 17.55
C LYS A 340 10.39 -29.94 18.54
N LEU A 341 11.01 -28.86 19.01
CA LEU A 341 11.99 -28.93 20.08
C LEU A 341 11.29 -29.10 21.43
N VAL A 342 11.48 -30.25 22.07
CA VAL A 342 10.97 -30.56 23.41
C VAL A 342 12.15 -30.78 24.33
N LYS A 343 12.29 -29.95 25.37
CA LYS A 343 13.38 -30.07 26.36
C LYS A 343 14.80 -30.13 25.76
N LYS A 344 15.05 -29.43 24.64
CA LYS A 344 16.33 -29.43 23.87
C LYS A 344 16.60 -30.71 23.06
N GLU A 345 15.59 -31.55 22.86
CA GLU A 345 15.61 -32.68 21.94
C GLU A 345 14.60 -32.44 20.81
N LEU A 346 14.93 -32.88 19.60
CA LEU A 346 14.01 -32.81 18.47
C LEU A 346 13.07 -34.01 18.55
N CYS A 347 11.78 -33.74 18.67
CA CYS A 347 10.74 -34.76 18.67
C CYS A 347 9.85 -34.56 17.44
N THR A 348 9.64 -35.63 16.69
CA THR A 348 8.66 -35.66 15.60
C THR A 348 7.30 -36.04 16.18
N VAL A 349 6.31 -35.18 15.98
CA VAL A 349 4.93 -35.39 16.40
C VAL A 349 4.14 -35.95 15.21
N PHE A 350 3.43 -37.06 15.44
CA PHE A 350 2.45 -37.59 14.51
C PHE A 350 1.20 -36.72 14.53
N LEU A 351 0.81 -36.19 13.36
CA LEU A 351 -0.40 -35.41 13.24
C LEU A 351 -1.57 -36.31 12.88
N ASP A 352 -2.71 -36.06 13.50
CA ASP A 352 -4.00 -36.61 13.11
C ASP A 352 -4.53 -35.88 11.85
N PRO A 353 -5.64 -36.32 11.23
CA PRO A 353 -6.13 -35.70 10.00
C PRO A 353 -6.44 -34.20 10.14
N ASP A 354 -6.90 -33.76 11.31
CA ASP A 354 -7.19 -32.35 11.58
C ASP A 354 -5.89 -31.55 11.74
N GLY A 355 -4.91 -32.05 12.50
CA GLY A 355 -3.59 -31.44 12.62
C GLY A 355 -2.82 -31.37 11.29
N ALA A 356 -2.96 -32.39 10.43
CA ALA A 356 -2.39 -32.37 9.09
C ALA A 356 -3.09 -31.35 8.18
N SER A 357 -4.41 -31.18 8.33
CA SER A 357 -5.19 -30.13 7.66
C SER A 357 -4.72 -28.72 8.08
N ASP A 358 -4.48 -28.50 9.38
CA ASP A 358 -3.96 -27.23 9.88
C ASP A 358 -2.53 -26.97 9.39
N ASN A 359 -1.68 -27.99 9.39
CA ASN A 359 -0.30 -27.90 8.90
C ASN A 359 -0.24 -27.60 7.38
N ARG A 360 -1.15 -28.17 6.59
CA ARG A 360 -1.36 -27.81 5.18
C ARG A 360 -1.77 -26.35 5.01
N ASP A 361 -2.71 -25.89 5.82
CA ASP A 361 -3.19 -24.50 5.81
C ASP A 361 -2.07 -23.52 6.22
N ASP A 362 -1.19 -23.91 7.14
CA ASP A 362 0.04 -23.18 7.49
C ASP A 362 1.00 -23.05 6.30
N LEU A 363 1.22 -24.14 5.55
CA LEU A 363 2.02 -24.11 4.33
C LEU A 363 1.42 -23.16 3.28
N ALA A 364 0.09 -23.21 3.07
CA ALA A 364 -0.61 -22.32 2.14
C ALA A 364 -0.44 -20.84 2.50
N LYS A 365 -0.65 -20.48 3.78
CA LYS A 365 -0.46 -19.12 4.30
C LYS A 365 0.99 -18.65 4.12
N THR A 366 1.95 -19.52 4.39
CA THR A 366 3.39 -19.23 4.26
C THR A 366 3.79 -18.96 2.81
N LEU A 367 3.41 -19.85 1.88
CA LEU A 367 3.72 -19.70 0.46
C LEU A 367 3.15 -18.38 -0.10
N TYR A 368 1.90 -18.05 0.26
CA TYR A 368 1.27 -16.81 -0.19
C TYR A 368 1.94 -15.56 0.39
N SER A 369 2.23 -15.56 1.70
CA SER A 369 2.86 -14.44 2.39
C SER A 369 4.27 -14.16 1.86
N LEU A 370 5.06 -15.20 1.58
CA LEU A 370 6.38 -15.06 0.96
C LEU A 370 6.28 -14.57 -0.48
N LEU A 371 5.30 -15.05 -1.25
CA LEU A 371 5.06 -14.56 -2.62
C LEU A 371 4.70 -13.08 -2.63
N PHE A 372 3.83 -12.64 -1.72
CA PHE A 372 3.43 -11.23 -1.61
C PHE A 372 4.62 -10.33 -1.27
N ALA A 373 5.41 -10.71 -0.26
CA ALA A 373 6.63 -10.00 0.11
C ALA A 373 7.63 -9.95 -1.05
N TRP A 374 7.82 -11.06 -1.77
CA TRP A 374 8.68 -11.11 -2.95
C TRP A 374 8.19 -10.20 -4.08
N LEU A 375 6.88 -10.14 -4.35
CA LEU A 375 6.32 -9.24 -5.35
C LEU A 375 6.58 -7.78 -4.99
N ASN A 376 6.36 -7.38 -3.74
CA ASN A 376 6.62 -6.02 -3.29
C ASN A 376 8.11 -5.66 -3.38
N GLU A 377 8.99 -6.57 -2.96
CA GLU A 377 10.44 -6.36 -3.10
C GLU A 377 10.90 -6.34 -4.56
N HIS A 378 10.30 -7.14 -5.45
CA HIS A 378 10.60 -7.09 -6.89
C HIS A 378 10.23 -5.74 -7.50
N ILE A 379 9.07 -5.18 -7.12
CA ILE A 379 8.64 -3.83 -7.51
C ILE A 379 9.69 -2.81 -7.04
N ASN A 380 10.10 -2.88 -5.78
CA ASN A 380 11.10 -1.97 -5.22
C ASN A 380 12.47 -2.10 -5.91
N GLN A 381 12.94 -3.31 -6.22
CA GLN A 381 14.20 -3.51 -6.95
C GLN A 381 14.20 -2.89 -8.34
N ARG A 382 13.04 -2.79 -8.98
CA ARG A 382 12.89 -2.23 -10.32
C ARG A 382 12.65 -0.72 -10.31
N LEU A 383 11.89 -0.22 -9.35
CA LEU A 383 11.34 1.13 -9.39
C LEU A 383 11.90 2.07 -8.32
N CYS A 384 12.44 1.55 -7.20
CA CYS A 384 13.04 2.38 -6.14
C CYS A 384 14.42 2.88 -6.58
N ARG A 385 14.73 4.13 -6.25
CA ARG A 385 16.03 4.74 -6.43
C ARG A 385 16.60 5.15 -5.09
N ASP A 386 17.91 4.97 -4.93
CA ASP A 386 18.63 5.45 -3.75
C ASP A 386 19.12 6.89 -3.94
N ASP A 387 19.12 7.40 -5.17
CA ASP A 387 19.50 8.78 -5.52
C ASP A 387 18.24 9.59 -5.85
N PHE A 388 17.74 10.32 -4.86
CA PHE A 388 16.61 11.24 -4.96
C PHE A 388 16.80 12.38 -3.96
N ALA A 389 16.18 13.53 -4.24
CA ALA A 389 16.31 14.74 -3.45
C ALA A 389 15.23 14.84 -2.37
N THR A 390 13.98 14.63 -2.76
CA THR A 390 12.80 14.70 -1.88
C THR A 390 11.80 13.60 -2.21
N PHE A 391 10.87 13.32 -1.30
CA PHE A 391 9.79 12.38 -1.53
C PHE A 391 8.42 12.90 -1.05
N ILE A 392 7.36 12.31 -1.61
CA ILE A 392 6.00 12.45 -1.11
C ILE A 392 5.50 11.06 -0.70
N GLY A 393 5.25 10.87 0.59
CA GLY A 393 4.71 9.63 1.15
C GLY A 393 3.18 9.64 1.15
N LEU A 394 2.55 8.53 0.76
CA LEU A 394 1.12 8.32 0.88
C LEU A 394 0.85 7.12 1.77
N PHE A 395 0.10 7.32 2.86
CA PHE A 395 -0.20 6.27 3.84
C PHE A 395 -1.68 5.93 3.86
N ASP A 396 -2.00 4.65 3.62
CA ASP A 396 -3.36 4.08 3.63
C ASP A 396 -3.38 2.81 4.48
N LEU A 397 -4.19 2.79 5.53
CA LEU A 397 -4.43 1.61 6.37
C LEU A 397 -5.81 1.02 6.06
N PRO A 398 -6.01 -0.30 6.23
CA PRO A 398 -7.34 -0.85 6.38
C PRO A 398 -8.09 -0.07 7.45
N GLY A 399 -9.33 0.33 7.14
CA GLY A 399 -10.14 1.08 8.11
C GLY A 399 -10.38 0.25 9.38
N PRO A 400 -10.71 0.89 10.50
CA PRO A 400 -11.01 0.18 11.73
C PRO A 400 -12.08 -0.91 11.53
N GLN A 401 -11.95 -2.01 12.25
CA GLN A 401 -12.80 -3.20 12.08
C GLN A 401 -13.45 -3.60 13.40
N ASN A 402 -14.76 -3.85 13.35
CA ASN A 402 -15.49 -4.45 14.44
C ASN A 402 -16.52 -5.43 13.86
N MET A 403 -16.26 -6.72 14.01
CA MET A 403 -17.15 -7.77 13.55
C MET A 403 -18.19 -8.05 14.64
N THR A 404 -19.46 -7.83 14.34
CA THR A 404 -20.57 -8.12 15.27
C THR A 404 -21.10 -9.55 15.11
N SER A 405 -20.94 -10.14 13.92
CA SER A 405 -21.43 -11.48 13.58
C SER A 405 -20.45 -12.61 13.93
N ARG A 406 -19.20 -12.29 14.26
CA ARG A 406 -18.12 -13.24 14.53
C ARG A 406 -17.09 -12.66 15.51
N PRO A 407 -16.33 -13.48 16.25
CA PRO A 407 -15.33 -12.98 17.20
C PRO A 407 -14.20 -12.23 16.48
N ASN A 408 -13.78 -11.10 17.07
CA ASN A 408 -12.62 -10.34 16.58
C ASN A 408 -11.32 -11.04 17.02
N SER A 409 -10.45 -11.33 16.04
CA SER A 409 -9.15 -12.00 16.22
C SER A 409 -7.98 -11.05 16.48
N LEU A 410 -6.77 -11.60 16.61
CA LEU A 410 -5.52 -10.84 16.64
C LEU A 410 -5.36 -9.91 15.43
N ASP A 411 -5.80 -10.33 14.24
CA ASP A 411 -5.71 -9.52 13.02
C ASP A 411 -6.50 -8.20 13.15
N HIS A 412 -7.70 -8.29 13.72
CA HIS A 412 -8.54 -7.13 13.99
C HIS A 412 -7.93 -6.24 15.07
N PHE A 413 -7.32 -6.85 16.10
CA PHE A 413 -6.60 -6.11 17.15
C PHE A 413 -5.43 -5.32 16.58
N CYS A 414 -4.61 -5.91 15.73
CA CYS A 414 -3.47 -5.23 15.08
C CYS A 414 -3.94 -4.07 14.19
N ILE A 415 -4.99 -4.26 13.38
CA ILE A 415 -5.53 -3.21 12.52
C ILE A 415 -6.09 -2.04 13.36
N ASN A 416 -6.86 -2.32 14.40
CA ASN A 416 -7.41 -1.28 15.28
C ASN A 416 -6.31 -0.59 16.08
N PHE A 417 -5.28 -1.31 16.52
CA PHE A 417 -4.09 -0.73 17.13
C PHE A 417 -3.37 0.25 16.20
N ALA A 418 -3.18 -0.09 14.92
CA ALA A 418 -2.56 0.80 13.95
C ALA A 418 -3.41 2.07 13.70
N ASN A 419 -4.73 1.92 13.61
CA ASN A 419 -5.65 3.06 13.46
C ASN A 419 -5.67 3.95 14.71
N GLU A 420 -5.63 3.37 15.91
CA GLU A 420 -5.55 4.13 17.18
C GLU A 420 -4.30 5.01 17.21
N ARG A 421 -3.16 4.45 16.79
CA ARG A 421 -1.89 5.18 16.67
C ARG A 421 -1.92 6.27 15.60
N LEU A 422 -2.46 5.95 14.42
CA LEU A 422 -2.63 6.92 13.34
C LEU A 422 -3.50 8.11 13.79
N GLN A 423 -4.61 7.83 14.47
CA GLN A 423 -5.48 8.87 15.01
C GLN A 423 -4.76 9.74 16.04
N ASN A 424 -4.00 9.15 16.98
CA ASN A 424 -3.23 9.91 17.96
C ASN A 424 -2.19 10.80 17.28
N TRP A 425 -1.50 10.26 16.27
CA TRP A 425 -0.51 11.01 15.52
C TRP A 425 -1.12 12.19 14.76
N ILE A 426 -2.25 11.98 14.05
CA ILE A 426 -2.97 13.04 13.34
C ILE A 426 -3.39 14.14 14.32
N GLN A 427 -3.99 13.78 15.45
CA GLN A 427 -4.45 14.74 16.45
C GLN A 427 -3.29 15.56 17.01
N LYS A 428 -2.20 14.93 17.45
CA LYS A 428 -1.02 15.65 17.93
C LYS A 428 -0.41 16.55 16.87
N ARG A 429 -0.38 16.08 15.61
CA ARG A 429 0.13 16.89 14.49
C ARG A 429 -0.71 18.14 14.27
N VAL A 430 -2.04 18.02 14.24
CA VAL A 430 -2.98 19.12 14.01
C VAL A 430 -3.06 20.09 15.20
N PHE A 431 -3.17 19.56 16.42
CA PHE A 431 -3.51 20.37 17.59
C PHE A 431 -2.32 20.79 18.43
N GLU A 432 -1.20 20.06 18.42
CA GLU A 432 -0.09 20.28 19.37
C GLU A 432 1.20 20.73 18.68
N SER A 433 1.54 20.18 17.51
CA SER A 433 2.90 20.26 16.96
C SER A 433 3.42 21.68 16.70
N GLN A 434 2.54 22.64 16.42
CA GLN A 434 2.90 24.04 16.16
C GLN A 434 2.73 24.95 17.38
N ASN A 435 2.09 24.49 18.46
CA ASN A 435 1.71 25.37 19.57
C ASN A 435 2.92 25.94 20.31
N ASP A 436 3.94 25.11 20.53
CA ASP A 436 5.17 25.53 21.20
C ASP A 436 5.93 26.56 20.37
N GLU A 437 5.96 26.39 19.04
CA GLU A 437 6.56 27.35 18.12
C GLU A 437 5.79 28.68 18.13
N TYR A 438 4.45 28.63 18.06
CA TYR A 438 3.62 29.83 18.11
C TYR A 438 3.71 30.57 19.44
N ALA A 439 3.85 29.84 20.56
CA ALA A 439 4.05 30.44 21.87
C ALA A 439 5.42 31.10 21.99
N ALA A 440 6.48 30.42 21.54
CA ALA A 440 7.84 30.95 21.55
C ALA A 440 8.00 32.19 20.64
N GLU A 441 7.24 32.24 19.54
CA GLU A 441 7.27 33.35 18.59
C GLU A 441 6.30 34.49 18.95
N GLY A 442 5.42 34.29 19.94
CA GLY A 442 4.48 35.30 20.41
C GLY A 442 3.22 35.45 19.55
N ILE A 443 2.90 34.46 18.73
CA ILE A 443 1.82 34.50 17.74
C ILE A 443 0.61 33.62 18.09
N SER A 444 0.58 32.98 19.27
CA SER A 444 -0.54 32.12 19.70
C SER A 444 -1.92 32.79 19.65
N ARG A 445 -2.00 34.12 19.74
CA ARG A 445 -3.28 34.86 19.68
C ARG A 445 -3.97 34.82 18.31
N PHE A 446 -3.21 34.54 17.25
CA PHE A 446 -3.73 34.47 15.88
C PHE A 446 -4.31 33.09 15.55
N VAL A 447 -4.03 32.09 16.39
CA VAL A 447 -4.39 30.69 16.14
C VAL A 447 -5.34 30.19 17.23
N PRO A 448 -6.52 29.63 16.89
CA PRO A 448 -7.46 29.16 17.90
C PRO A 448 -6.90 27.98 18.71
N ILE A 449 -6.97 28.08 20.05
CA ILE A 449 -6.73 26.95 20.95
C ILE A 449 -8.04 26.16 21.07
N VAL A 450 -8.02 24.91 20.63
CA VAL A 450 -9.20 24.04 20.58
C VAL A 450 -8.96 22.83 21.47
N SER A 451 -9.88 22.60 22.42
CA SER A 451 -9.91 21.35 23.19
C SER A 451 -10.40 20.22 22.28
N TYR A 452 -9.70 19.09 22.31
CA TYR A 452 -9.99 17.93 21.47
C TYR A 452 -9.94 16.64 22.29
N PHE A 453 -10.52 15.57 21.76
CA PHE A 453 -10.45 14.25 22.38
C PHE A 453 -9.08 13.60 22.10
N ASP A 454 -8.21 13.58 23.11
CA ASP A 454 -6.91 12.90 23.04
C ASP A 454 -7.03 11.42 23.45
N ASN A 455 -6.65 10.53 22.53
CA ASN A 455 -6.64 9.09 22.75
C ASN A 455 -5.29 8.54 23.27
N ALA A 456 -4.36 9.39 23.72
CA ALA A 456 -3.03 8.99 24.19
C ALA A 456 -3.05 7.92 25.30
N GLU A 457 -4.02 7.97 26.22
CA GLU A 457 -4.15 6.96 27.28
C GLU A 457 -4.54 5.57 26.73
N CYS A 458 -5.38 5.53 25.68
CA CYS A 458 -5.70 4.28 24.98
C CYS A 458 -4.47 3.74 24.23
N VAL A 459 -3.71 4.62 23.58
CA VAL A 459 -2.43 4.24 22.96
C VAL A 459 -1.44 3.72 24.01
N ARG A 460 -1.36 4.35 25.19
CA ARG A 460 -0.52 3.92 26.31
C ARG A 460 -0.91 2.54 26.82
N LEU A 461 -2.20 2.26 26.99
CA LEU A 461 -2.73 0.93 27.28
C LEU A 461 -2.19 -0.12 26.29
N LEU A 462 -2.21 0.19 24.99
CA LEU A 462 -1.85 -0.76 23.93
C LEU A 462 -0.33 -0.99 23.83
N GLN A 463 0.50 0.07 23.82
CA GLN A 463 1.90 -0.02 23.41
C GLN A 463 2.95 0.15 24.52
N ASN A 464 2.57 0.57 25.74
CA ASN A 464 3.54 0.90 26.80
C ASN A 464 4.54 -0.24 27.07
N LYS A 465 5.82 0.10 27.32
CA LYS A 465 6.88 -0.86 27.61
C LYS A 465 7.63 -0.44 28.89
N PRO A 466 7.63 -1.25 29.96
CA PRO A 466 6.91 -2.52 30.12
C PRO A 466 5.41 -2.33 30.49
N GLY A 467 4.58 -3.27 30.05
CA GLY A 467 3.26 -3.51 30.62
C GLY A 467 2.04 -3.05 29.82
N GLY A 468 2.19 -2.57 28.59
CA GLY A 468 1.08 -2.44 27.63
C GLY A 468 0.58 -3.80 27.13
N LEU A 469 -0.59 -3.84 26.49
CA LEU A 469 -1.20 -5.10 26.03
C LEU A 469 -0.29 -5.87 25.06
N VAL A 470 0.34 -5.17 24.10
CA VAL A 470 1.30 -5.80 23.16
C VAL A 470 2.49 -6.40 23.91
N HIS A 471 3.07 -5.65 24.85
CA HIS A 471 4.20 -6.14 25.64
C HIS A 471 3.84 -7.37 26.50
N ILE A 472 2.66 -7.36 27.14
CA ILE A 472 2.18 -8.50 27.93
C ILE A 472 1.95 -9.70 27.03
N MET A 473 1.29 -9.53 25.88
CA MET A 473 1.04 -10.60 24.93
C MET A 473 2.34 -11.24 24.45
N ASP A 474 3.32 -10.45 24.04
CA ASP A 474 4.64 -10.91 23.63
C ASP A 474 5.39 -11.67 24.75
N ASP A 475 5.32 -11.18 25.99
CA ASP A 475 5.93 -11.87 27.14
C ASP A 475 5.27 -13.23 27.42
N GLN A 476 3.94 -13.32 27.30
CA GLN A 476 3.20 -14.56 27.48
C GLN A 476 3.48 -15.54 26.33
N THR A 477 3.53 -15.07 25.09
CA THR A 477 3.87 -15.87 23.89
C THR A 477 5.24 -16.52 24.06
N ARG A 478 6.27 -15.76 24.45
CA ARG A 478 7.63 -16.31 24.67
C ARG A 478 7.72 -17.34 25.80
N ARG A 479 6.72 -17.40 26.68
CA ARG A 479 6.65 -18.32 27.83
C ARG A 479 5.70 -19.48 27.60
N ALA A 480 5.11 -19.61 26.41
CA ALA A 480 4.33 -20.79 26.03
C ALA A 480 5.20 -22.07 26.11
N PRO A 481 4.64 -23.24 26.50
CA PRO A 481 3.24 -23.50 26.85
C PRO A 481 2.90 -23.23 28.33
N LYS A 482 3.83 -22.71 29.16
CA LYS A 482 3.53 -22.42 30.59
C LYS A 482 2.48 -21.34 30.76
N LYS A 483 2.29 -20.52 29.73
CA LYS A 483 1.32 -19.44 29.63
C LYS A 483 0.33 -19.75 28.51
N THR A 484 -0.93 -19.46 28.79
CA THR A 484 -2.10 -19.70 27.91
C THR A 484 -2.84 -18.39 27.65
N ASP A 485 -3.73 -18.40 26.66
CA ASP A 485 -4.58 -17.24 26.34
C ASP A 485 -5.40 -16.76 27.55
N GLN A 486 -5.85 -17.68 28.41
CA GLN A 486 -6.52 -17.33 29.67
C GLN A 486 -5.60 -16.53 30.61
N THR A 487 -4.36 -17.00 30.82
CA THR A 487 -3.40 -16.30 31.69
C THR A 487 -2.96 -14.94 31.11
N MET A 488 -3.08 -14.76 29.79
CA MET A 488 -2.86 -13.48 29.13
C MET A 488 -3.96 -12.49 29.48
N VAL A 489 -5.24 -12.89 29.36
CA VAL A 489 -6.38 -12.02 29.71
C VAL A 489 -6.36 -11.69 31.20
N GLU A 490 -6.01 -12.63 32.08
CA GLU A 490 -5.80 -12.37 33.50
C GLU A 490 -4.68 -11.35 33.76
N ALA A 491 -3.58 -11.43 32.99
CA ALA A 491 -2.49 -10.45 33.08
C ALA A 491 -2.90 -9.06 32.59
N PHE A 492 -3.71 -8.98 31.53
CA PHE A 492 -4.33 -7.72 31.09
C PHE A 492 -5.22 -7.14 32.19
N ALA A 493 -6.11 -7.95 32.76
CA ALA A 493 -7.02 -7.57 33.84
C ALA A 493 -6.26 -7.02 35.06
N LYS A 494 -5.21 -7.73 35.48
CA LYS A 494 -4.38 -7.34 36.62
C LYS A 494 -3.70 -5.98 36.42
N ARG A 495 -3.30 -5.66 35.18
CA ARG A 495 -2.57 -4.43 34.87
C ARG A 495 -3.50 -3.25 34.53
N TRP A 496 -4.59 -3.51 33.83
CA TRP A 496 -5.43 -2.49 33.18
C TRP A 496 -6.91 -2.59 33.50
N GLY A 497 -7.35 -3.47 34.40
CA GLY A 497 -8.77 -3.69 34.72
C GLY A 497 -9.52 -2.45 35.24
N ASN A 498 -8.81 -1.45 35.75
CA ASN A 498 -9.39 -0.17 36.20
C ASN A 498 -9.28 0.95 35.15
N HIS A 499 -8.72 0.68 33.97
CA HIS A 499 -8.51 1.68 32.92
C HIS A 499 -9.81 1.93 32.16
N SER A 500 -10.16 3.20 31.90
CA SER A 500 -11.42 3.58 31.22
C SER A 500 -11.56 2.94 29.84
N SER A 501 -10.44 2.72 29.13
CA SER A 501 -10.42 2.10 27.81
C SER A 501 -10.32 0.57 27.80
N PHE A 502 -10.33 -0.11 28.94
CA PHE A 502 -10.18 -1.58 28.99
C PHE A 502 -11.22 -2.24 29.89
N LYS A 503 -11.84 -3.31 29.40
CA LYS A 503 -12.77 -4.14 30.18
C LYS A 503 -12.55 -5.61 29.87
N VAL A 504 -12.65 -6.47 30.88
CA VAL A 504 -12.67 -7.93 30.68
C VAL A 504 -14.11 -8.36 30.47
N GLY A 505 -14.36 -9.16 29.44
CA GLY A 505 -15.67 -9.72 29.15
C GLY A 505 -15.85 -11.13 29.71
N SER A 506 -17.07 -11.65 29.61
CA SER A 506 -17.35 -13.05 29.91
C SER A 506 -16.73 -13.99 28.88
N MET A 507 -16.71 -15.29 29.18
CA MET A 507 -16.32 -16.30 28.20
C MET A 507 -17.27 -16.23 27.00
N ASP A 508 -16.73 -16.39 25.79
CA ASP A 508 -17.51 -16.46 24.57
C ASP A 508 -18.24 -17.81 24.45
N ARG A 509 -19.00 -17.99 23.35
CA ARG A 509 -19.72 -19.24 23.08
C ARG A 509 -18.80 -20.45 22.93
N SER A 510 -17.53 -20.22 22.62
CA SER A 510 -16.50 -21.24 22.44
C SER A 510 -15.73 -21.52 23.74
N GLY A 511 -16.03 -20.81 24.83
CA GLY A 511 -15.39 -20.99 26.13
C GLY A 511 -14.08 -20.23 26.30
N PHE A 512 -13.72 -19.31 25.40
CA PHE A 512 -12.52 -18.49 25.53
C PHE A 512 -12.83 -17.17 26.24
N PRO A 513 -11.95 -16.67 27.13
CA PRO A 513 -12.15 -15.36 27.75
C PRO A 513 -12.08 -14.25 26.70
N THR A 514 -12.86 -13.20 26.90
CA THR A 514 -12.89 -12.03 26.02
C THR A 514 -12.38 -10.79 26.73
N PHE A 515 -11.91 -9.82 25.96
CA PHE A 515 -11.56 -8.50 26.46
C PHE A 515 -12.02 -7.44 25.47
N THR A 516 -12.38 -6.27 26.00
CA THR A 516 -12.88 -5.13 25.23
C THR A 516 -11.91 -3.97 25.38
N VAL A 517 -11.55 -3.37 24.24
CA VAL A 517 -10.82 -2.10 24.18
C VAL A 517 -11.77 -1.03 23.66
N ASN A 518 -11.87 0.09 24.37
CA ASN A 518 -12.62 1.25 23.91
C ASN A 518 -11.70 2.10 23.02
N HIS A 519 -11.75 1.83 21.72
CA HIS A 519 -11.01 2.58 20.70
C HIS A 519 -11.66 3.94 20.45
N PHE A 520 -10.94 4.85 19.78
CA PHE A 520 -11.48 6.17 19.41
C PHE A 520 -12.77 6.10 18.57
N ASN A 521 -12.98 5.00 17.85
CA ASN A 521 -14.14 4.78 16.99
C ASN A 521 -15.22 3.88 17.63
N GLY A 522 -15.07 3.53 18.91
CA GLY A 522 -16.02 2.72 19.67
C GLY A 522 -15.42 1.48 20.33
N PRO A 523 -16.18 0.79 21.19
CA PRO A 523 -15.74 -0.43 21.86
C PRO A 523 -15.64 -1.61 20.89
N VAL A 524 -14.55 -2.37 20.99
CA VAL A 524 -14.35 -3.63 20.24
C VAL A 524 -14.01 -4.75 21.20
N THR A 525 -14.77 -5.84 21.14
CA THR A 525 -14.56 -7.04 21.95
C THR A 525 -13.81 -8.10 21.16
N TYR A 526 -12.68 -8.55 21.70
CA TYR A 526 -11.80 -9.56 21.13
C TYR A 526 -11.96 -10.89 21.88
N SER A 527 -12.01 -11.99 21.14
CA SER A 527 -11.90 -13.33 21.72
C SER A 527 -10.42 -13.68 21.85
N SER A 528 -9.99 -14.20 22.99
CA SER A 528 -8.59 -14.60 23.20
C SER A 528 -8.18 -15.87 22.46
N ASP A 529 -9.11 -16.53 21.77
CA ASP A 529 -8.88 -17.76 21.02
C ASP A 529 -7.68 -17.67 20.06
N GLY A 530 -6.64 -18.48 20.33
CA GLY A 530 -5.44 -18.59 19.52
C GLY A 530 -4.57 -17.32 19.46
N PHE A 531 -4.75 -16.35 20.36
CA PHE A 531 -3.98 -15.10 20.33
C PHE A 531 -2.47 -15.35 20.50
N LEU A 532 -2.04 -16.16 21.47
CA LEU A 532 -0.60 -16.41 21.70
C LEU A 532 0.05 -17.14 20.53
N GLU A 533 -0.64 -18.12 19.94
CA GLU A 533 -0.16 -18.89 18.80
C GLU A 533 -0.02 -18.01 17.57
N ARG A 534 -1.05 -17.22 17.25
CA ARG A 534 -1.01 -16.28 16.12
C ARG A 534 0.04 -15.18 16.32
N ASN A 535 0.30 -14.76 17.56
CA ASN A 535 1.33 -13.79 17.88
C ASN A 535 2.75 -14.38 17.78
N ALA A 536 2.91 -15.69 18.02
CA ALA A 536 4.19 -16.38 17.86
C ALA A 536 4.59 -16.48 16.38
N ASP A 537 3.60 -16.76 15.52
CA ASP A 537 3.80 -16.97 14.08
C ASP A 537 5.00 -17.88 13.75
N ALA A 538 5.06 -19.01 14.46
CA ALA A 538 6.11 -19.98 14.23
C ALA A 538 5.83 -20.73 12.92
N LEU A 539 6.71 -20.56 11.93
CA LEU A 539 6.69 -21.39 10.73
C LEU A 539 7.18 -22.79 11.07
N ASN A 540 6.59 -23.79 10.42
CA ASN A 540 7.07 -25.16 10.53
C ASN A 540 8.49 -25.27 9.92
N PRO A 541 9.53 -25.61 10.72
CA PRO A 541 10.90 -25.78 10.22
C PRO A 541 11.04 -26.84 9.13
N ASP A 542 10.15 -27.84 9.12
CA ASP A 542 10.15 -28.91 8.14
C ASP A 542 9.85 -28.37 6.73
N PHE A 543 8.95 -27.37 6.61
CA PHE A 543 8.68 -26.72 5.32
C PHE A 543 9.86 -25.93 4.79
N VAL A 544 10.58 -25.23 5.68
CA VAL A 544 11.78 -24.49 5.29
C VAL A 544 12.86 -25.46 4.84
N SER A 545 13.09 -26.54 5.59
CA SER A 545 14.08 -27.57 5.24
C SER A 545 13.73 -28.27 3.92
N LEU A 546 12.45 -28.58 3.70
CA LEU A 546 11.95 -29.21 2.48
C LEU A 546 12.11 -28.33 1.23
N LEU A 547 11.74 -27.04 1.32
CA LEU A 547 11.69 -26.16 0.15
C LEU A 547 13.03 -25.45 -0.11
N ARG A 548 13.79 -25.13 0.95
CA ARG A 548 15.12 -24.51 0.85
C ARG A 548 16.22 -25.56 0.60
N GLY A 549 16.11 -26.75 1.19
CA GLY A 549 17.17 -27.76 1.21
C GLY A 549 18.22 -27.51 2.30
N ILE A 550 18.99 -28.56 2.61
CA ILE A 550 20.07 -28.52 3.60
C ILE A 550 21.40 -28.40 2.83
N GLY A 551 22.08 -27.25 2.96
CA GLY A 551 23.37 -26.98 2.31
C GLY A 551 23.33 -25.93 1.20
N SER A 552 24.11 -24.86 1.37
CA SER A 552 24.27 -23.71 0.47
C SER A 552 25.27 -23.94 -0.69
N ASN A 553 25.62 -25.19 -1.01
CA ASN A 553 26.53 -25.49 -2.11
C ASN A 553 25.74 -25.71 -3.41
N ILE A 554 25.78 -24.71 -4.28
CA ILE A 554 25.06 -24.61 -5.57
C ILE A 554 25.52 -25.66 -6.61
N ASN A 555 26.48 -26.54 -6.30
CA ASN A 555 27.17 -27.37 -7.31
C ASN A 555 26.91 -28.88 -7.31
N ASP A 556 26.04 -29.44 -6.46
CA ASP A 556 25.71 -30.87 -6.55
C ASP A 556 24.49 -31.14 -7.44
N THR A 557 24.77 -31.39 -8.71
CA THR A 557 23.83 -31.97 -9.68
C THR A 557 23.74 -33.48 -9.50
N ALA A 558 22.88 -33.96 -8.60
CA ALA A 558 22.17 -35.24 -8.69
C ALA A 558 21.26 -35.41 -7.48
N GLY A 559 20.03 -35.89 -7.70
CA GLY A 559 19.00 -36.08 -6.67
C GLY A 559 19.42 -37.01 -5.53
N VAL A 560 19.91 -36.41 -4.46
CA VAL A 560 20.02 -37.02 -3.13
C VAL A 560 18.99 -36.32 -2.24
N GLU A 561 18.31 -37.11 -1.40
CA GLU A 561 17.41 -36.62 -0.34
C GLU A 561 18.09 -35.49 0.44
N GLY A 562 17.68 -34.24 0.20
CA GLY A 562 18.28 -33.05 0.83
C GLY A 562 18.45 -31.80 -0.05
N SER A 563 18.29 -31.88 -1.38
CA SER A 563 18.60 -30.76 -2.30
C SER A 563 17.63 -29.55 -2.30
N GLY A 564 16.54 -29.61 -1.53
CA GLY A 564 15.47 -28.60 -1.54
C GLY A 564 14.64 -28.64 -2.83
N SER A 565 13.81 -27.62 -3.04
CA SER A 565 13.00 -27.50 -4.25
C SER A 565 13.87 -27.39 -5.52
N ILE A 566 13.55 -28.18 -6.54
CA ILE A 566 14.16 -28.06 -7.88
C ILE A 566 13.66 -26.81 -8.62
N ASN A 567 12.57 -26.19 -8.16
CA ASN A 567 12.05 -24.95 -8.73
C ASN A 567 12.81 -23.76 -8.11
N PRO A 568 13.71 -23.07 -8.85
CA PRO A 568 14.56 -22.03 -8.27
C PRO A 568 13.76 -20.84 -7.73
N PHE A 569 12.56 -20.60 -8.28
CA PHE A 569 11.67 -19.56 -7.80
C PHE A 569 11.14 -19.88 -6.40
N VAL A 570 10.59 -21.08 -6.21
CA VAL A 570 10.10 -21.55 -4.91
C VAL A 570 11.24 -21.61 -3.91
N LYS A 571 12.40 -22.16 -4.29
CA LYS A 571 13.60 -22.17 -3.43
C LYS A 571 14.03 -20.76 -3.02
N GLY A 572 13.94 -19.78 -3.94
CA GLY A 572 14.28 -18.38 -3.68
C GLY A 572 13.35 -17.67 -2.69
N LEU A 573 12.06 -18.04 -2.65
CA LEU A 573 11.10 -17.50 -1.68
C LEU A 573 11.49 -17.85 -0.22
N PHE A 574 12.13 -19.00 -0.01
CA PHE A 574 12.60 -19.45 1.30
C PHE A 574 14.06 -19.02 1.61
N SER A 575 14.56 -17.98 0.95
CA SER A 575 15.91 -17.46 1.20
C SER A 575 16.03 -16.82 2.59
N GLY A 576 17.26 -16.76 3.13
CA GLY A 576 17.53 -16.23 4.47
C GLY A 576 17.23 -14.73 4.66
N LYS A 577 16.96 -13.99 3.57
CA LYS A 577 16.49 -12.59 3.66
C LYS A 577 14.99 -12.48 3.94
N ALA A 578 14.21 -13.51 3.60
CA ALA A 578 12.76 -13.53 3.73
C ALA A 578 12.29 -14.30 4.98
N ILE A 579 13.09 -15.25 5.47
CA ILE A 579 12.78 -16.08 6.63
C ILE A 579 13.94 -16.06 7.61
N ALA A 580 13.67 -15.64 8.85
CA ALA A 580 14.59 -15.78 9.96
C ALA A 580 14.56 -17.23 10.46
N THR A 581 15.71 -17.91 10.48
CA THR A 581 15.84 -19.30 10.94
C THR A 581 16.81 -19.39 12.11
N GLN A 582 16.48 -20.16 13.15
CA GLN A 582 17.42 -20.51 14.22
C GLN A 582 17.86 -21.96 14.08
N ALA A 583 19.17 -22.19 14.07
CA ALA A 583 19.75 -23.52 13.98
C ALA A 583 19.88 -24.19 15.35
N HIS A 584 20.04 -25.52 15.34
CA HIS A 584 20.19 -26.29 16.57
C HIS A 584 21.56 -26.00 17.22
N PRO A 585 21.64 -25.79 18.56
CA PRO A 585 22.90 -25.45 19.23
C PRO A 585 24.01 -26.51 19.11
N ARG A 586 23.67 -27.74 18.70
CA ARG A 586 24.61 -28.84 18.46
C ARG A 586 24.73 -29.25 16.99
N ASN A 587 23.88 -28.73 16.10
CA ASN A 587 23.91 -29.05 14.67
C ASN A 587 23.44 -27.84 13.84
N GLU A 588 24.39 -27.14 13.22
CA GLU A 588 24.11 -25.90 12.48
C GLU A 588 23.24 -26.12 11.23
N ASP A 589 23.21 -27.35 10.71
CA ASP A 589 22.42 -27.72 9.53
C ASP A 589 20.94 -27.98 9.84
N THR A 590 20.56 -28.12 11.11
CA THR A 590 19.18 -28.40 11.52
C THR A 590 18.46 -27.13 11.95
N ILE A 591 17.41 -26.76 11.21
CA ILE A 591 16.55 -25.62 11.54
C ILE A 591 15.57 -26.03 12.63
N VAL A 592 15.55 -25.28 13.73
CA VAL A 592 14.73 -25.58 14.93
C VAL A 592 13.55 -24.63 15.05
N SER A 593 13.69 -23.41 14.53
CA SER A 593 12.59 -22.45 14.41
C SER A 593 12.76 -21.61 13.16
N ALA A 594 11.63 -21.21 12.59
CA ALA A 594 11.58 -20.31 11.45
C ALA A 594 10.44 -19.31 11.65
N GLN A 595 10.65 -18.08 11.20
CA GLN A 595 9.64 -17.03 11.27
C GLN A 595 9.82 -16.06 10.11
N GLN A 596 8.70 -15.62 9.52
CA GLN A 596 8.71 -14.52 8.57
C GLN A 596 8.58 -13.20 9.34
N PRO A 597 9.48 -12.23 9.16
CA PRO A 597 9.32 -10.91 9.76
C PRO A 597 8.04 -10.23 9.25
N VAL A 598 7.29 -9.59 10.15
CA VAL A 598 6.09 -8.80 9.82
C VAL A 598 6.46 -7.38 9.42
N LYS A 599 7.70 -6.97 9.67
CA LYS A 599 8.24 -5.68 9.24
C LYS A 599 8.39 -5.66 7.71
N PRO A 600 8.17 -4.51 7.06
CA PRO A 600 8.51 -4.36 5.65
C PRO A 600 9.99 -4.69 5.41
N MET A 601 10.32 -5.29 4.27
CA MET A 601 11.70 -5.67 3.92
C MET A 601 12.65 -4.47 3.76
N ARG A 602 12.09 -3.26 3.62
CA ARG A 602 12.81 -1.99 3.49
C ARG A 602 12.31 -1.01 4.55
N ALA A 603 13.20 -0.16 5.02
CA ALA A 603 12.81 0.95 5.88
C ALA A 603 12.20 2.11 5.04
N PRO A 604 11.27 2.89 5.64
CA PRO A 604 10.91 4.20 5.12
C PRO A 604 12.15 5.06 4.87
N SER A 605 12.09 5.92 3.86
CA SER A 605 13.14 6.89 3.58
C SER A 605 13.20 7.91 4.73
N THR A 606 14.27 7.86 5.51
CA THR A 606 14.59 8.90 6.48
C THR A 606 15.51 9.92 5.83
N ARG A 607 15.51 11.16 6.34
CA ARG A 607 16.34 12.22 5.78
C ARG A 607 17.82 11.84 5.94
N ARG A 608 18.55 11.72 4.82
CA ARG A 608 20.02 11.58 4.86
C ARG A 608 20.61 12.79 5.59
N LYS A 609 21.24 12.55 6.76
CA LYS A 609 21.96 13.57 7.52
C LYS A 609 22.95 14.28 6.58
N GLY A 610 22.69 15.57 6.29
CA GLY A 610 23.63 16.46 5.58
C GLY A 610 23.30 16.87 4.13
N THR A 611 22.16 16.48 3.54
CA THR A 611 21.99 16.65 2.07
C THR A 611 21.29 17.93 1.58
N ILE A 612 20.46 18.63 2.38
CA ILE A 612 19.92 19.96 2.01
C ILE A 612 19.72 20.78 3.30
N LYS A 613 20.32 21.98 3.36
CA LYS A 613 20.03 22.96 4.41
C LYS A 613 18.65 23.56 4.14
N ARG A 614 17.65 23.18 4.92
CA ARG A 614 16.89 24.24 5.58
C ARG A 614 17.67 24.63 6.83
N MET A 615 17.88 25.93 7.07
CA MET A 615 18.15 26.37 8.43
C MET A 615 16.95 25.91 9.25
N GLY A 616 17.18 25.01 10.20
CA GLY A 616 16.10 24.51 11.05
C GLY A 616 15.42 25.70 11.72
N THR A 617 14.09 25.72 11.72
CA THR A 617 13.36 26.43 12.75
C THR A 617 13.92 25.96 14.09
N ILE A 618 14.49 26.90 14.83
CA ILE A 618 15.32 26.68 16.01
C ILE A 618 14.66 25.68 16.98
N SER A 619 15.11 24.43 16.98
CA SER A 619 15.16 23.65 18.22
C SER A 619 16.41 24.11 18.94
N ARG A 620 16.24 24.98 19.94
CA ARG A 620 17.32 25.42 20.83
C ARG A 620 17.54 24.34 21.89
N GLN A 621 18.02 23.18 21.47
CA GLN A 621 18.76 22.28 22.34
C GLN A 621 20.08 21.97 21.66
N PRO A 622 21.23 22.18 22.34
CA PRO A 622 22.49 21.68 21.81
C PRO A 622 22.33 20.16 21.63
N PRO A 623 22.64 19.60 20.45
CA PRO A 623 22.60 18.16 20.27
C PRO A 623 23.63 17.57 21.22
N VAL A 624 23.16 16.82 22.22
CA VAL A 624 24.03 15.87 22.90
C VAL A 624 24.48 14.91 21.80
N ILE A 625 25.78 14.92 21.54
CA ILE A 625 26.44 13.99 20.63
C ILE A 625 26.37 12.63 21.34
N GLU A 626 25.28 11.91 21.17
CA GLU A 626 25.34 10.46 21.19
C GLU A 626 25.75 10.04 19.77
N GLU A 627 27.03 9.69 19.64
CA GLU A 627 27.52 8.87 18.55
C GLU A 627 26.73 7.56 18.60
N ASN A 628 25.56 7.53 17.94
CA ASN A 628 25.00 6.27 17.49
C ASN A 628 25.91 5.82 16.35
N GLU A 629 27.02 5.18 16.73
CA GLU A 629 27.61 4.13 15.92
C GLU A 629 26.46 3.22 15.46
N ASP A 630 26.52 2.78 14.20
CA ASP A 630 25.63 1.75 13.66
C ASP A 630 25.87 0.44 14.42
N ASP A 631 25.49 0.41 15.69
CA ASP A 631 25.32 -0.82 16.43
C ASP A 631 24.10 -1.48 15.82
N ASP A 632 24.36 -2.56 15.09
CA ASP A 632 23.56 -3.77 15.15
C ASP A 632 23.37 -4.18 16.64
N GLU A 633 22.64 -3.37 17.42
CA GLU A 633 22.10 -3.75 18.71
C GLU A 633 21.05 -4.82 18.42
N SER A 634 21.53 -6.06 18.31
CA SER A 634 20.74 -7.24 18.60
C SER A 634 20.00 -6.95 19.90
N PRO A 635 18.65 -6.84 19.91
CA PRO A 635 17.95 -6.46 21.12
C PRO A 635 18.23 -7.53 22.16
N SER A 636 18.98 -7.16 23.19
CA SER A 636 19.39 -8.00 24.32
C SER A 636 18.22 -8.24 25.28
N THR A 637 17.11 -8.75 24.74
CA THR A 637 16.08 -9.53 25.43
C THR A 637 15.86 -10.78 24.59
N GLY A 638 16.71 -11.80 24.81
CA GLY A 638 16.79 -13.02 24.00
C GLY A 638 15.52 -13.88 23.99
N GLY A 639 14.56 -13.53 23.13
CA GLY A 639 13.41 -14.35 22.79
C GLY A 639 13.01 -14.15 21.34
N ALA A 640 12.31 -15.13 20.77
CA ALA A 640 11.83 -15.07 19.38
C ALA A 640 10.95 -13.80 19.17
N PRO A 641 11.05 -13.16 17.98
CA PRO A 641 10.18 -12.04 17.66
C PRO A 641 8.70 -12.43 17.68
N CYS A 642 7.84 -11.47 17.97
CA CYS A 642 6.39 -11.68 18.03
C CYS A 642 5.71 -10.70 17.08
N VAL A 643 4.65 -11.14 16.40
CA VAL A 643 3.94 -10.39 15.35
C VAL A 643 3.54 -8.99 15.82
N ALA A 644 2.90 -8.88 16.98
CA ALA A 644 2.41 -7.59 17.47
C ALA A 644 3.55 -6.66 17.90
N GLY A 645 4.59 -7.19 18.54
CA GLY A 645 5.79 -6.43 18.91
C GLY A 645 6.56 -5.91 17.70
N GLU A 646 6.74 -6.75 16.68
CA GLU A 646 7.38 -6.36 15.42
C GLU A 646 6.55 -5.32 14.68
N PHE A 647 5.23 -5.51 14.60
CA PHE A 647 4.32 -4.58 13.96
C PHE A 647 4.31 -3.22 14.68
N ARG A 648 4.30 -3.22 16.03
CA ARG A 648 4.47 -2.00 16.83
C ARG A 648 5.79 -1.29 16.52
N SER A 649 6.89 -2.02 16.43
CA SER A 649 8.20 -1.45 16.06
C SER A 649 8.23 -0.91 14.63
N ALA A 650 7.57 -1.58 13.67
CA ALA A 650 7.45 -1.08 12.29
C ALA A 650 6.65 0.23 12.22
N LEU A 651 5.59 0.35 13.02
CA LEU A 651 4.81 1.58 13.15
C LEU A 651 5.61 2.69 13.84
N ASP A 652 6.44 2.38 14.85
CA ASP A 652 7.33 3.36 15.49
C ASP A 652 8.22 4.03 14.42
N THR A 653 8.95 3.22 13.63
CA THR A 653 9.80 3.72 12.54
C THR A 653 9.03 4.54 11.51
N LEU A 654 7.81 4.14 11.17
CA LEU A 654 6.98 4.89 10.22
C LEU A 654 6.58 6.25 10.77
N PHE A 655 6.04 6.32 12.00
CA PHE A 655 5.59 7.59 12.58
C PHE A 655 6.76 8.53 12.88
N ASP A 656 7.94 8.00 13.23
CA ASP A 656 9.16 8.78 13.37
C ASP A 656 9.56 9.42 12.02
N THR A 657 9.44 8.66 10.92
CA THR A 657 9.67 9.19 9.57
C THR A 657 8.64 10.26 9.21
N LEU A 658 7.36 10.05 9.53
CA LEU A 658 6.30 11.02 9.25
C LEU A 658 6.48 12.33 10.01
N ASN A 659 7.07 12.32 11.22
CA ASN A 659 7.38 13.53 11.99
C ASN A 659 8.33 14.49 11.26
N GLU A 660 9.17 13.98 10.35
CA GLU A 660 10.10 14.79 9.57
C GLU A 660 9.45 15.44 8.32
N THR A 661 8.21 15.08 8.00
CA THR A 661 7.50 15.52 6.79
C THR A 661 6.46 16.62 7.06
N GLN A 662 6.14 17.41 6.04
CA GLN A 662 4.94 18.24 6.04
C GLN A 662 3.72 17.37 5.74
N ALA A 663 2.73 17.40 6.63
CA ALA A 663 1.60 16.47 6.63
C ALA A 663 0.33 17.09 6.04
N TRP A 664 -0.37 16.31 5.23
CA TRP A 664 -1.64 16.64 4.59
C TRP A 664 -2.66 15.55 4.90
N PHE A 665 -3.91 15.91 5.15
CA PHE A 665 -4.91 14.98 5.69
C PHE A 665 -6.10 14.81 4.75
N VAL A 666 -6.53 13.57 4.55
CA VAL A 666 -7.75 13.24 3.82
C VAL A 666 -8.67 12.40 4.70
N PHE A 667 -9.75 13.00 5.18
CA PHE A 667 -10.78 12.36 5.98
C PHE A 667 -11.86 11.78 5.06
N CYS A 668 -11.85 10.46 4.91
CA CYS A 668 -12.75 9.72 4.04
C CYS A 668 -13.98 9.25 4.82
N ILE A 669 -15.18 9.60 4.37
CA ILE A 669 -16.46 9.30 5.00
C ILE A 669 -17.26 8.30 4.15
N ASN A 670 -17.71 7.22 4.78
CA ASN A 670 -18.65 6.29 4.17
C ASN A 670 -20.09 6.82 4.36
N PRO A 671 -20.88 7.11 3.31
CA PRO A 671 -22.21 7.65 3.49
C PRO A 671 -23.25 6.61 3.95
N ASN A 672 -23.04 5.32 3.64
CA ASN A 672 -23.93 4.23 4.05
C ASN A 672 -23.21 2.86 3.96
N ASP A 673 -23.57 1.90 4.82
CA ASP A 673 -22.97 0.57 4.84
C ASP A 673 -23.49 -0.35 3.72
N SER A 674 -24.60 0.04 3.10
CA SER A 674 -25.25 -0.68 1.99
C SER A 674 -24.56 -0.48 0.63
N GLN A 675 -23.55 0.39 0.56
CA GLN A 675 -22.81 0.74 -0.66
C GLN A 675 -23.71 1.26 -1.79
N MET A 676 -24.79 1.95 -1.42
CA MET A 676 -25.76 2.49 -2.36
C MET A 676 -25.38 3.91 -2.78
N PRO A 677 -25.35 4.24 -4.07
CA PRO A 677 -25.13 5.61 -4.52
C PRO A 677 -26.32 6.51 -4.17
N ASN A 678 -26.07 7.81 -4.06
CA ASN A 678 -27.08 8.85 -3.77
C ASN A 678 -27.84 8.65 -2.43
N GLN A 679 -27.34 7.81 -1.53
CA GLN A 679 -27.91 7.59 -0.20
C GLN A 679 -26.90 7.97 0.89
N LEU A 680 -27.36 8.70 1.89
CA LEU A 680 -26.54 9.11 3.04
C LEU A 680 -27.31 8.92 4.35
N GLU A 681 -26.74 8.09 5.22
CA GLU A 681 -27.25 7.77 6.55
C GLU A 681 -26.71 8.75 7.58
N GLY A 682 -27.52 9.76 7.93
CA GLY A 682 -27.09 10.87 8.79
C GLY A 682 -26.52 10.44 10.14
N ARG A 683 -27.04 9.36 10.75
CA ARG A 683 -26.55 8.85 12.04
C ARG A 683 -25.15 8.23 11.93
N SER A 684 -24.91 7.41 10.90
CA SER A 684 -23.61 6.80 10.64
C SER A 684 -22.55 7.85 10.31
N VAL A 685 -22.90 8.79 9.42
CA VAL A 685 -22.02 9.90 9.05
C VAL A 685 -21.72 10.79 10.26
N LYS A 686 -22.70 11.11 11.11
CA LYS A 686 -22.47 11.85 12.36
C LYS A 686 -21.49 11.14 13.29
N GLY A 687 -21.59 9.81 13.42
CA GLY A 687 -20.64 9.01 14.18
C GLY A 687 -19.21 9.12 13.67
N GLN A 688 -19.02 9.07 12.34
CA GLN A 688 -17.71 9.25 11.69
C GLN A 688 -17.16 10.69 11.83
N VAL A 689 -18.01 11.71 11.63
CA VAL A 689 -17.65 13.13 11.82
C VAL A 689 -17.12 13.37 13.24
N ARG A 690 -17.78 12.77 14.24
CA ARG A 690 -17.38 12.86 15.65
C ARG A 690 -16.11 12.09 15.95
N SER A 691 -15.99 10.83 15.52
CA SER A 691 -14.81 10.00 15.82
C SER A 691 -13.54 10.52 15.15
N ALA A 692 -13.66 11.12 13.96
CA ALA A 692 -12.55 11.79 13.29
C ALA A 692 -12.19 13.15 13.93
N GLY A 693 -13.08 13.75 14.73
CA GLY A 693 -12.88 15.08 15.33
C GLY A 693 -12.98 16.22 14.32
N LEU A 694 -13.77 16.07 13.25
CA LEU A 694 -13.86 17.10 12.19
C LEU A 694 -14.31 18.48 12.70
N PRO A 695 -15.25 18.62 13.67
CA PRO A 695 -15.60 19.92 14.22
C PRO A 695 -14.41 20.62 14.88
N GLU A 696 -13.59 19.88 15.65
CA GLU A 696 -12.40 20.39 16.32
C GLU A 696 -11.32 20.75 15.32
N VAL A 697 -11.09 19.89 14.32
CA VAL A 697 -10.12 20.16 13.23
C VAL A 697 -10.54 21.41 12.45
N ALA A 698 -11.82 21.57 12.12
CA ALA A 698 -12.33 22.76 11.44
C ALA A 698 -12.15 24.04 12.27
N LYS A 699 -12.44 24.00 13.58
CA LYS A 699 -12.19 25.13 14.50
C LYS A 699 -10.71 25.49 14.58
N ARG A 700 -9.82 24.49 14.58
CA ARG A 700 -8.36 24.69 14.64
C ARG A 700 -7.78 25.22 13.32
N SER A 701 -8.46 24.95 12.21
CA SER A 701 -8.02 25.27 10.85
C SER A 701 -8.53 26.63 10.33
N VAL A 702 -9.18 27.43 11.17
CA VAL A 702 -9.66 28.79 10.79
C VAL A 702 -8.50 29.71 10.41
N SER A 703 -7.38 29.60 11.12
CA SER A 703 -6.14 30.33 10.79
C SER A 703 -4.95 29.38 10.98
N VAL A 704 -4.22 29.15 9.88
CA VAL A 704 -3.06 28.23 9.83
C VAL A 704 -1.96 28.88 9.00
N PHE A 705 -0.76 28.88 9.57
CA PHE A 705 0.45 29.28 8.86
C PHE A 705 1.20 28.04 8.39
N GLU A 706 1.37 27.92 7.08
CA GLU A 706 1.95 26.73 6.44
C GLU A 706 3.46 26.87 6.25
N VAL A 707 3.96 28.12 6.17
CA VAL A 707 5.37 28.40 5.96
C VAL A 707 5.89 29.41 6.98
N GLY A 708 6.91 29.00 7.73
CA GLY A 708 7.72 29.88 8.56
C GLY A 708 9.13 30.07 7.98
N MET A 709 9.66 31.29 8.01
CA MET A 709 11.04 31.61 7.62
C MET A 709 11.58 32.81 8.41
N SER A 710 12.89 33.02 8.42
CA SER A 710 13.44 34.23 9.06
C SER A 710 13.16 35.48 8.20
N PRO A 711 13.17 36.70 8.80
CA PRO A 711 13.06 37.94 8.04
C PRO A 711 14.15 38.08 6.95
N GLU A 712 15.37 37.64 7.25
CA GLU A 712 16.48 37.60 6.30
C GLU A 712 16.19 36.68 5.11
N GLU A 713 15.76 35.44 5.39
CA GLU A 713 15.41 34.46 4.36
C GLU A 713 14.29 34.96 3.44
N PHE A 714 13.29 35.64 4.02
CA PHE A 714 12.21 36.25 3.25
C PHE A 714 12.73 37.34 2.31
N CYS A 715 13.51 38.28 2.84
CA CYS A 715 14.04 39.39 2.05
C CYS A 715 15.00 38.90 0.95
N GLU A 716 15.80 37.87 1.23
CA GLU A 716 16.67 37.25 0.22
C GLU A 716 15.88 36.52 -0.85
N ARG A 717 14.91 35.68 -0.46
CA ARG A 717 14.12 34.87 -1.39
C ARG A 717 13.23 35.72 -2.29
N TYR A 718 12.59 36.75 -1.74
CA TYR A 718 11.67 37.63 -2.46
C TYR A 718 12.30 38.95 -2.87
N ARG A 719 13.65 39.05 -2.85
CA ARG A 719 14.39 40.27 -3.18
C ARG A 719 13.91 40.95 -4.46
N HIS A 720 13.73 40.20 -5.53
CA HIS A 720 13.29 40.78 -6.81
C HIS A 720 11.85 41.30 -6.74
N PRO A 721 10.84 40.50 -6.32
CA PRO A 721 9.49 41.02 -6.07
C PRO A 721 9.43 42.24 -5.13
N LEU A 722 10.29 42.29 -4.10
CA LEU A 722 10.35 43.41 -3.15
C LEU A 722 10.94 44.67 -3.80
N ASN A 723 11.99 44.52 -4.61
CA ASN A 723 12.56 45.63 -5.38
C ASN A 723 11.54 46.25 -6.34
N ASP A 724 10.71 45.42 -6.99
CA ASP A 724 9.65 45.88 -7.90
C ASP A 724 8.59 46.73 -7.17
N LEU A 725 8.44 46.52 -5.85
CA LEU A 725 7.59 47.31 -4.96
C LEU A 725 8.32 48.50 -4.31
N ASN A 726 9.58 48.76 -4.71
CA ASN A 726 10.47 49.77 -4.12
C ASN A 726 10.82 49.55 -2.64
N ILE A 727 10.78 48.31 -2.15
CA ILE A 727 11.14 47.93 -0.79
C ILE A 727 12.60 47.47 -0.79
N THR A 728 13.53 48.38 -0.47
CA THR A 728 14.98 48.10 -0.57
C THR A 728 15.82 48.61 0.59
N GLU A 729 15.23 49.44 1.46
CA GLU A 729 15.91 50.11 2.58
C GLU A 729 15.27 49.74 3.91
N GLY A 730 16.06 49.72 4.99
CA GLY A 730 15.61 49.37 6.35
C GLY A 730 16.13 48.01 6.82
N SER A 731 15.82 47.66 8.07
CA SER A 731 16.08 46.32 8.61
C SER A 731 15.23 45.27 7.88
N TYR A 732 15.59 43.99 7.98
CA TYR A 732 14.80 42.92 7.35
C TYR A 732 13.35 42.88 7.86
N GLU A 733 13.14 43.18 9.15
CA GLU A 733 11.81 43.28 9.75
C GLU A 733 11.01 44.46 9.19
N GLU A 734 11.65 45.62 9.02
CA GLU A 734 11.02 46.80 8.41
C GLU A 734 10.62 46.54 6.95
N GLN A 735 11.46 45.81 6.19
CA GLN A 735 11.15 45.42 4.82
C GLN A 735 9.96 44.46 4.75
N VAL A 736 9.86 43.50 5.68
CA VAL A 736 8.69 42.62 5.79
C VAL A 736 7.42 43.43 6.08
N GLU A 737 7.47 44.38 7.01
CA GLU A 737 6.31 45.21 7.38
C GLU A 737 5.85 46.12 6.22
N GLN A 738 6.81 46.71 5.48
CA GLN A 738 6.54 47.43 4.25
C GLN A 738 5.88 46.51 3.20
N SER A 739 6.35 45.26 3.08
CA SER A 739 5.79 44.30 2.12
C SER A 739 4.36 43.90 2.46
N LYS A 740 4.04 43.71 3.75
CA LYS A 740 2.69 43.45 4.24
C LYS A 740 1.73 44.56 3.80
N THR A 741 2.17 45.81 3.94
CA THR A 741 1.39 46.99 3.58
C THR A 741 1.24 47.14 2.06
N ALA A 742 2.34 47.01 1.32
CA ALA A 742 2.35 47.13 -0.15
C ALA A 742 1.48 46.07 -0.83
N LEU A 743 1.42 44.85 -0.27
CA LEU A 743 0.64 43.74 -0.79
C LEU A 743 -0.77 43.64 -0.19
N SER A 744 -1.15 44.55 0.71
CA SER A 744 -2.44 44.53 1.41
C SER A 744 -2.72 43.19 2.13
N LEU A 745 -1.69 42.56 2.72
CA LEU A 745 -1.81 41.28 3.41
C LEU A 745 -2.36 41.47 4.83
N GLY A 746 -3.37 40.67 5.19
CA GLY A 746 -3.99 40.70 6.52
C GLY A 746 -3.18 39.98 7.60
N ASP A 747 -3.74 39.96 8.82
CA ASP A 747 -3.20 39.19 9.94
C ASP A 747 -3.40 37.67 9.77
N ASP A 748 -4.35 37.25 8.92
CA ASP A 748 -4.55 35.86 8.53
C ASP A 748 -3.57 35.43 7.42
N ASP A 749 -2.89 36.38 6.77
CA ASP A 749 -1.98 36.13 5.65
C ASP A 749 -0.51 36.12 6.06
N ILE A 750 -0.11 37.10 6.87
CA ILE A 750 1.27 37.26 7.32
C ILE A 750 1.34 37.78 8.75
N VAL A 751 2.10 37.07 9.58
CA VAL A 751 2.39 37.45 10.97
C VAL A 751 3.88 37.46 11.21
N ILE A 752 4.36 38.53 11.82
CA ILE A 752 5.75 38.69 12.24
C ILE A 752 5.84 38.26 13.71
N GLY A 753 6.55 37.16 13.96
CA GLY A 753 6.91 36.67 15.28
C GLY A 753 8.19 37.31 15.79
N THR A 754 8.78 36.71 16.83
CA THR A 754 10.00 37.24 17.46
C THR A 754 11.24 37.03 16.59
N HIS A 755 11.35 35.88 15.92
CA HIS A 755 12.50 35.52 15.08
C HIS A 755 12.10 35.07 13.67
N LYS A 756 10.82 34.82 13.44
CA LYS A 756 10.30 34.32 12.17
C LYS A 756 9.10 35.11 11.70
N ILE A 757 8.87 35.03 10.40
CA ILE A 757 7.63 35.40 9.77
C ILE A 757 6.84 34.14 9.43
N PHE A 758 5.53 34.24 9.49
CA PHE A 758 4.60 33.15 9.24
C PHE A 758 3.66 33.55 8.11
N LEU A 759 3.59 32.71 7.08
CA LEU A 759 2.80 32.94 5.88
C LEU A 759 1.66 31.92 5.79
N SER A 760 0.47 32.41 5.46
CA SER A 760 -0.64 31.57 5.03
C SER A 760 -0.34 30.90 3.69
N GLN A 761 -1.08 29.85 3.35
CA GLN A 761 -0.99 29.21 2.03
C GLN A 761 -1.19 30.22 0.89
N VAL A 762 -2.14 31.14 1.04
CA VAL A 762 -2.50 32.13 0.02
C VAL A 762 -1.36 33.14 -0.16
N ALA A 763 -0.84 33.70 0.93
CA ALA A 763 0.29 34.63 0.89
C ALA A 763 1.53 33.97 0.30
N PHE A 764 1.82 32.72 0.70
CA PHE A 764 2.93 31.96 0.18
C PHE A 764 2.83 31.74 -1.33
N HIS A 765 1.67 31.29 -1.83
CA HIS A 765 1.44 31.13 -3.27
C HIS A 765 1.58 32.45 -4.03
N ASN A 766 1.00 33.54 -3.53
CA ASN A 766 1.06 34.85 -4.19
C ASN A 766 2.51 35.33 -4.38
N LEU A 767 3.36 35.15 -3.37
CA LEU A 767 4.77 35.55 -3.41
C LEU A 767 5.61 34.61 -4.30
N GLU A 768 5.42 33.30 -4.17
CA GLU A 768 6.14 32.30 -4.96
C GLU A 768 5.75 32.32 -6.43
N ASP A 769 4.49 32.55 -6.76
CA ASP A 769 4.03 32.60 -8.14
C ASP A 769 4.65 33.78 -8.92
N ARG A 770 5.01 34.88 -8.25
CA ARG A 770 5.82 35.96 -8.84
C ARG A 770 7.23 35.50 -9.20
N ILE A 771 7.85 34.66 -8.37
CA ILE A 771 9.14 34.04 -8.70
C ILE A 771 8.97 33.07 -9.88
N ARG A 772 7.89 32.29 -9.89
CA ARG A 772 7.58 31.32 -10.96
C ARG A 772 7.31 31.96 -12.31
N ALA A 773 6.64 33.12 -12.31
CA ALA A 773 6.39 33.88 -13.52
C ALA A 773 7.70 34.28 -14.22
N ASN A 774 8.76 34.54 -13.43
CA ASN A 774 10.08 34.95 -13.92
C ASN A 774 11.04 33.77 -14.21
N ASP A 775 10.73 32.54 -13.77
CA ASP A 775 11.54 31.36 -14.06
C ASP A 775 11.34 30.92 -15.53
N VAL A 776 12.28 31.33 -16.38
CA VAL A 776 12.27 31.03 -17.83
C VAL A 776 12.23 29.52 -18.12
N GLU A 777 12.90 28.69 -17.31
CA GLU A 777 12.87 27.24 -17.54
C GLU A 777 11.52 26.65 -17.18
N GLU A 778 10.93 27.06 -16.06
CA GLU A 778 9.59 26.62 -15.65
C GLU A 778 8.53 27.07 -16.65
N GLN A 779 8.57 28.34 -17.07
CA GLN A 779 7.66 28.88 -18.09
C GLN A 779 7.81 28.16 -19.43
N LYS A 780 9.04 27.86 -19.87
CA LYS A 780 9.27 27.08 -21.10
C LYS A 780 8.70 25.67 -20.98
N ARG A 781 8.87 25.00 -19.83
CA ARG A 781 8.30 23.66 -19.57
C ARG A 781 6.77 23.70 -19.58
N ASN A 782 6.17 24.68 -18.91
CA ASN A 782 4.72 24.84 -18.84
C ASN A 782 4.12 25.07 -20.24
N ARG A 783 4.71 25.97 -21.04
CA ARG A 783 4.29 26.23 -22.43
C ARG A 783 4.40 24.99 -23.33
N MET A 784 5.46 24.20 -23.19
CA MET A 784 5.57 22.94 -23.95
C MET A 784 4.45 21.97 -23.58
N ARG A 785 4.14 21.85 -22.29
CA ARG A 785 3.04 20.99 -21.81
C ARG A 785 1.66 21.49 -22.25
N ASP A 786 1.43 22.80 -22.22
CA ASP A 786 0.19 23.41 -22.73
C ASP A 786 0.04 23.20 -24.23
N ALA A 787 1.14 23.31 -25.00
CA ALA A 787 1.12 23.03 -26.43
C ALA A 787 0.88 21.54 -26.74
N GLU A 788 1.47 20.63 -25.98
CA GLU A 788 1.23 19.18 -26.10
C GLU A 788 -0.25 18.84 -25.82
N ALA A 789 -0.81 19.39 -24.74
CA ALA A 789 -2.22 19.22 -24.38
C ALA A 789 -3.16 19.83 -25.44
N ALA A 790 -2.89 21.06 -25.90
CA ALA A 790 -3.70 21.73 -26.91
C ALA A 790 -3.65 21.02 -28.28
N ALA A 791 -2.57 20.31 -28.58
CA ALA A 791 -2.42 19.53 -29.80
C ALA A 791 -3.11 18.15 -29.73
N GLY A 792 -3.69 17.76 -28.59
CA GLY A 792 -4.25 16.41 -28.39
C GLY A 792 -3.19 15.31 -28.48
N LEU A 793 -1.92 15.68 -28.32
CA LEU A 793 -0.77 14.77 -28.37
C LEU A 793 -0.32 14.43 -26.96
N ASP A 794 -1.22 14.45 -25.96
CA ASP A 794 -0.85 14.08 -24.61
C ASP A 794 -0.60 12.57 -24.55
N PRO A 795 0.66 12.12 -24.43
CA PRO A 795 0.98 10.70 -24.41
C PRO A 795 0.52 10.02 -23.12
N ARG A 796 -0.02 10.81 -22.18
CA ARG A 796 -0.55 10.42 -20.88
C ARG A 796 -2.08 10.37 -20.86
N ASP A 797 -2.74 10.62 -21.99
CA ASP A 797 -4.21 10.48 -22.20
C ASP A 797 -4.69 9.01 -22.22
N LEU A 798 -3.83 8.09 -21.76
CA LEU A 798 -4.21 6.71 -21.51
C LEU A 798 -5.04 6.71 -20.24
N ALA A 799 -6.36 6.64 -20.40
CA ALA A 799 -7.28 6.32 -19.32
C ALA A 799 -6.67 5.23 -18.43
N ASP A 800 -6.63 5.46 -17.11
CA ASP A 800 -6.04 4.51 -16.17
C ASP A 800 -6.73 3.16 -16.34
N PRO A 801 -6.07 2.15 -16.94
CA PRO A 801 -6.72 0.90 -17.30
C PRO A 801 -7.10 0.08 -16.06
N TYR A 802 -6.61 0.48 -14.89
CA TYR A 802 -6.83 -0.17 -13.61
C TYR A 802 -7.88 0.54 -12.75
N ALA A 803 -8.50 1.60 -13.27
CA ALA A 803 -9.54 2.32 -12.54
C ALA A 803 -10.72 1.38 -12.19
N PRO A 804 -11.30 1.49 -10.98
CA PRO A 804 -12.38 0.61 -10.55
C PRO A 804 -13.67 0.81 -11.35
N TYR A 805 -13.87 2.00 -11.93
CA TYR A 805 -15.02 2.34 -12.77
C TYR A 805 -14.56 2.69 -14.19
N ALA A 806 -15.27 2.16 -15.19
CA ALA A 806 -15.10 2.61 -16.57
C ALA A 806 -15.58 4.07 -16.71
N SER A 807 -14.79 4.92 -17.37
CA SER A 807 -15.20 6.31 -17.64
C SER A 807 -16.30 6.32 -18.73
N PRO A 808 -17.47 6.94 -18.49
CA PRO A 808 -18.52 7.04 -19.49
C PRO A 808 -18.02 7.80 -20.72
N GLY A 809 -18.19 7.22 -21.92
CA GLY A 809 -17.74 7.84 -23.18
C GLY A 809 -16.23 7.73 -23.45
N GLY A 810 -15.49 6.99 -22.61
CA GLY A 810 -14.19 6.47 -23.02
C GLY A 810 -14.45 5.49 -24.16
N GLU A 811 -14.32 5.95 -25.40
CA GLU A 811 -14.13 5.05 -26.53
C GLU A 811 -13.05 4.07 -26.08
N GLN A 812 -13.39 2.78 -25.98
CA GLN A 812 -12.36 1.76 -26.08
C GLN A 812 -11.73 2.05 -27.42
N HIS A 813 -10.60 2.77 -27.45
CA HIS A 813 -9.89 3.03 -28.68
C HIS A 813 -9.81 1.69 -29.41
N GLU A 814 -10.38 1.64 -30.61
CA GLU A 814 -10.45 0.47 -31.50
C GLU A 814 -9.06 -0.10 -31.87
N ASN A 815 -7.99 0.39 -31.24
CA ASN A 815 -6.63 -0.14 -31.24
C ASN A 815 -6.29 -1.01 -30.01
N SER A 816 -7.25 -1.31 -29.14
CA SER A 816 -7.16 -2.49 -28.27
C SER A 816 -7.30 -3.75 -29.15
N PRO A 817 -6.39 -4.73 -29.11
CA PRO A 817 -6.47 -5.95 -29.94
C PRO A 817 -7.66 -6.86 -29.64
N PHE A 818 -8.66 -6.42 -28.86
CA PHE A 818 -9.61 -7.26 -28.16
C PHE A 818 -11.08 -6.77 -28.24
N GLY A 819 -11.43 -5.91 -29.20
CA GLY A 819 -12.81 -5.52 -29.42
C GLY A 819 -13.37 -6.08 -30.73
N ASP A 820 -13.87 -7.32 -30.73
CA ASP A 820 -14.84 -7.72 -31.76
C ASP A 820 -16.15 -7.01 -31.43
N GLY A 821 -16.50 -6.06 -32.30
CA GLY A 821 -17.67 -5.20 -32.12
C GLY A 821 -18.96 -5.98 -32.29
N PHE A 822 -19.78 -6.05 -31.23
CA PHE A 822 -21.24 -5.98 -31.26
C PHE A 822 -21.73 -5.80 -29.82
N GLY A 823 -22.22 -4.61 -29.47
CA GLY A 823 -22.65 -4.28 -28.11
C GLY A 823 -23.71 -3.18 -28.10
N ASP A 824 -24.96 -3.63 -28.13
CA ASP A 824 -26.23 -2.90 -28.08
C ASP A 824 -26.27 -1.78 -27.00
N LEU A 825 -26.50 -0.54 -27.45
CA LEU A 825 -26.76 0.64 -26.62
C LEU A 825 -28.15 0.50 -25.95
N GLY A 826 -28.22 -0.12 -24.77
CA GLY A 826 -29.53 -0.21 -24.10
C GLY A 826 -29.65 -0.77 -22.69
N GLN A 827 -28.60 -1.29 -22.04
CA GLN A 827 -28.75 -1.87 -20.70
C GLN A 827 -27.94 -1.13 -19.63
N SER A 828 -28.67 -0.57 -18.67
CA SER A 828 -28.17 -0.03 -17.41
C SER A 828 -27.39 -1.11 -16.63
N SER A 829 -26.06 -1.02 -16.61
CA SER A 829 -25.18 -1.93 -15.88
C SER A 829 -25.03 -1.56 -14.39
N GLN A 830 -26.13 -1.32 -13.69
CA GLN A 830 -26.10 -1.20 -12.22
C GLN A 830 -26.40 -2.56 -11.59
N ALA A 831 -25.39 -3.41 -11.51
CA ALA A 831 -25.44 -4.61 -10.68
C ALA A 831 -25.44 -4.18 -9.20
N LEU A 832 -26.60 -4.22 -8.56
CA LEU A 832 -26.75 -3.96 -7.13
C LEU A 832 -25.91 -4.97 -6.30
N PRO A 833 -25.16 -4.54 -5.27
CA PRO A 833 -24.47 -5.44 -4.35
C PRO A 833 -25.47 -6.32 -3.57
N LEU A 834 -24.99 -7.46 -3.08
CA LEU A 834 -25.77 -8.47 -2.34
C LEU A 834 -26.28 -7.93 -0.99
N VAL A 835 -27.53 -7.45 -0.97
CA VAL A 835 -28.23 -7.00 0.25
C VAL A 835 -28.65 -8.15 1.18
N ALA A 836 -28.49 -9.42 0.77
CA ALA A 836 -29.05 -10.55 1.52
C ALA A 836 -28.37 -10.85 2.88
N ASN A 837 -27.13 -10.39 3.11
CA ASN A 837 -26.37 -10.67 4.34
C ASN A 837 -25.86 -9.42 5.08
N ALA A 838 -26.22 -8.22 4.62
CA ALA A 838 -25.91 -7.00 5.36
C ALA A 838 -26.87 -6.92 6.56
N SER A 839 -26.49 -7.52 7.69
CA SER A 839 -27.11 -7.16 8.96
C SER A 839 -26.89 -5.65 9.13
N PRO A 840 -27.95 -4.85 9.41
CA PRO A 840 -27.75 -3.46 9.78
C PRO A 840 -26.75 -3.44 10.92
N PHE A 841 -25.69 -2.64 10.79
CA PHE A 841 -24.89 -2.29 11.95
C PHE A 841 -25.89 -1.75 12.99
N GLN A 842 -26.14 -2.49 14.08
CA GLN A 842 -26.83 -1.97 15.27
C GLN A 842 -25.91 -0.97 16.00
N ARG A 843 -25.20 -0.10 15.25
CA ARG A 843 -24.50 1.08 15.76
C ARG A 843 -25.50 2.13 16.22
N ALA A 844 -26.72 2.11 15.71
CA ALA A 844 -27.79 2.99 16.18
C ALA A 844 -27.97 2.86 17.70
N ASP A 845 -28.01 1.66 18.26
CA ASP A 845 -28.31 1.49 19.70
C ASP A 845 -27.09 1.75 20.60
N LEU A 846 -25.92 2.06 20.03
CA LEU A 846 -24.67 2.29 20.78
C LEU A 846 -24.39 3.78 21.07
N TYR A 847 -25.29 4.70 20.65
CA TYR A 847 -25.09 6.14 20.80
C TYR A 847 -26.09 6.88 21.70
N ASP A 848 -27.12 6.23 22.24
CA ASP A 848 -27.84 6.68 23.45
C ASP A 848 -28.95 5.70 23.85
N GLU A 849 -29.09 5.47 25.16
CA GLU A 849 -30.32 5.00 25.79
C GLU A 849 -31.28 6.20 25.88
N ASP A 850 -32.32 6.22 25.04
CA ASP A 850 -33.66 6.81 25.29
C ASP A 850 -34.34 7.25 23.97
N TYR A 851 -35.65 6.95 23.90
CA TYR A 851 -36.69 7.35 22.94
C TYR A 851 -37.14 6.38 21.83
N ASP A 852 -38.45 6.12 21.90
CA ASP A 852 -39.29 5.12 21.25
C ASP A 852 -39.49 5.22 19.72
N ASP A 853 -39.57 4.02 19.14
CA ASP A 853 -40.48 3.47 18.13
C ASP A 853 -41.43 4.39 17.33
N HIS A 854 -41.25 4.40 16.01
CA HIS A 854 -42.36 4.25 15.05
C HIS A 854 -41.90 3.59 13.74
N LYS A 855 -42.30 2.33 13.52
CA LYS A 855 -42.18 1.59 12.25
C LYS A 855 -43.33 1.97 11.31
N SER A 856 -43.03 2.11 10.01
CA SER A 856 -44.04 2.16 8.95
C SER A 856 -43.82 1.02 7.94
N PHE A 857 -44.93 0.35 7.64
CA PHE A 857 -45.13 -0.74 6.68
C PHE A 857 -45.23 -0.21 5.24
N ARG A 858 -44.72 -0.99 4.26
CA ARG A 858 -45.21 -1.17 2.86
C ARG A 858 -44.11 -1.79 2.00
N SER A 859 -44.33 -2.60 0.98
CA SER A 859 -45.40 -3.50 0.52
C SER A 859 -44.79 -4.16 -0.72
N ASP A 860 -44.70 -5.49 -0.74
CA ASP A 860 -44.32 -6.27 -1.92
C ASP A 860 -45.48 -6.27 -2.91
N ASP A 861 -45.19 -6.09 -4.20
CA ASP A 861 -45.93 -6.79 -5.26
C ASP A 861 -45.10 -6.92 -6.55
N PHE A 862 -45.27 -8.11 -7.14
CA PHE A 862 -44.65 -8.73 -8.29
C PHE A 862 -44.84 -7.97 -9.62
N ASP A 863 -43.91 -8.14 -10.58
CA ASP A 863 -44.22 -8.97 -11.75
C ASP A 863 -43.01 -9.28 -12.65
N ASN A 864 -42.96 -10.53 -13.09
CA ASN A 864 -41.91 -11.14 -13.89
C ASN A 864 -42.59 -11.99 -14.97
N ARG A 865 -42.50 -11.61 -16.25
CA ARG A 865 -42.68 -12.49 -17.42
C ARG A 865 -42.49 -11.73 -18.74
N SER A 866 -41.45 -12.08 -19.49
CA SER A 866 -41.58 -12.53 -20.88
C SER A 866 -40.25 -13.06 -21.38
N ARG A 867 -40.31 -14.19 -22.09
CA ARG A 867 -39.20 -15.00 -22.59
C ARG A 867 -39.48 -15.26 -24.08
N LEU A 868 -38.40 -15.32 -24.87
CA LEU A 868 -38.23 -16.01 -26.17
C LEU A 868 -38.68 -15.25 -27.44
N THR A 869 -37.74 -15.00 -28.36
CA THR A 869 -37.49 -15.82 -29.58
C THR A 869 -36.51 -15.10 -30.53
N SER A 870 -35.47 -15.81 -31.00
CA SER A 870 -35.09 -15.96 -32.41
C SER A 870 -33.65 -16.50 -32.56
N GLN A 871 -33.55 -17.61 -33.29
CA GLN A 871 -32.33 -18.18 -33.89
C GLN A 871 -32.29 -17.71 -35.36
N HIS A 872 -31.11 -17.34 -35.88
CA HIS A 872 -30.56 -17.92 -37.13
C HIS A 872 -29.14 -17.41 -37.45
N ASP A 873 -28.28 -18.40 -37.71
CA ASP A 873 -27.09 -18.51 -38.58
C ASP A 873 -26.57 -17.32 -39.39
N ALA A 874 -25.23 -17.15 -39.38
CA ALA A 874 -24.42 -16.88 -40.58
C ALA A 874 -22.92 -17.17 -40.33
N GLU A 875 -22.40 -18.22 -40.95
CA GLU A 875 -20.96 -18.44 -41.19
C GLU A 875 -20.50 -17.55 -42.36
N SER A 876 -19.32 -16.92 -42.25
CA SER A 876 -18.51 -16.51 -43.40
C SER A 876 -17.06 -16.26 -42.99
N VAL A 877 -16.17 -17.10 -43.51
CA VAL A 877 -14.72 -17.07 -43.36
C VAL A 877 -14.12 -16.06 -44.35
N SER A 878 -13.21 -15.20 -43.89
CA SER A 878 -12.25 -14.53 -44.78
C SER A 878 -10.84 -14.53 -44.17
N ASN A 879 -9.97 -15.34 -44.80
CA ASN A 879 -8.52 -15.32 -44.65
C ASN A 879 -7.94 -14.05 -45.28
N PHE A 880 -7.24 -13.23 -44.52
CA PHE A 880 -6.08 -12.47 -45.01
C PHE A 880 -5.13 -12.19 -43.82
N GLY A 881 -3.87 -12.60 -43.97
CA GLY A 881 -2.93 -12.72 -42.85
C GLY A 881 -2.29 -11.42 -42.38
N THR A 882 -1.94 -11.41 -41.09
CA THR A 882 -0.94 -10.52 -40.49
C THR A 882 -0.30 -11.22 -39.30
N GLU A 883 0.71 -12.05 -39.57
CA GLU A 883 1.64 -12.53 -38.55
C GLU A 883 2.45 -11.33 -38.04
N SER A 884 2.10 -10.75 -36.86
CA SER A 884 3.02 -10.00 -35.95
C SER A 884 2.34 -9.26 -34.78
N TYR A 885 1.09 -9.53 -34.39
CA TYR A 885 0.46 -8.89 -33.22
C TYR A 885 -0.49 -9.86 -32.49
N ALA A 886 -0.07 -10.40 -31.35
CA ALA A 886 -0.95 -11.13 -30.44
C ALA A 886 -0.40 -11.07 -29.00
N PRO A 887 -1.09 -10.43 -28.04
CA PRO A 887 -0.69 -10.44 -26.63
C PRO A 887 -0.92 -11.81 -25.95
N SER A 888 -1.50 -12.78 -26.67
CA SER A 888 -1.98 -14.08 -26.18
C SER A 888 -1.02 -15.25 -26.40
N ARG A 889 0.27 -15.04 -26.67
CA ARG A 889 1.22 -16.17 -26.71
C ARG A 889 1.32 -16.83 -25.33
N ASN A 890 0.83 -18.07 -25.26
CA ASN A 890 0.83 -18.95 -24.09
C ASN A 890 2.12 -18.84 -23.26
N MET A 891 1.99 -18.53 -21.97
CA MET A 891 3.11 -18.31 -21.05
C MET A 891 3.95 -19.58 -20.82
N PHE A 892 3.39 -20.76 -21.11
CA PHE A 892 3.99 -22.08 -20.90
C PHE A 892 4.55 -22.72 -22.19
N GLN A 893 4.53 -22.03 -23.34
CA GLN A 893 5.09 -22.58 -24.59
C GLN A 893 6.59 -22.95 -24.53
N SER A 894 7.32 -22.45 -23.53
CA SER A 894 8.75 -22.71 -23.35
C SER A 894 9.06 -23.76 -22.27
N SER A 895 8.10 -24.16 -21.44
CA SER A 895 8.31 -25.14 -20.37
C SER A 895 8.34 -26.59 -20.88
N ASP A 896 7.70 -26.86 -22.02
CA ASP A 896 7.63 -28.21 -22.61
C ASP A 896 8.92 -28.63 -23.34
N LYS A 897 9.88 -27.72 -23.52
CA LYS A 897 11.24 -28.09 -23.96
C LYS A 897 12.03 -28.67 -22.79
N LYS A 898 11.67 -29.89 -22.41
CA LYS A 898 12.47 -30.73 -21.52
C LYS A 898 13.83 -30.99 -22.20
N GLY A 899 14.90 -30.41 -21.67
CA GLY A 899 16.26 -30.93 -21.85
C GLY A 899 17.16 -30.34 -22.96
N LEU A 900 17.11 -29.04 -23.28
CA LEU A 900 18.28 -28.39 -23.87
C LEU A 900 18.74 -27.21 -23.00
N LEU A 901 19.93 -27.36 -22.42
CA LEU A 901 20.70 -26.31 -21.77
C LEU A 901 21.10 -25.27 -22.82
N ASP A 902 20.31 -24.21 -22.97
CA ASP A 902 20.85 -22.98 -23.52
C ASP A 902 21.71 -22.32 -22.43
N LYS A 903 23.03 -22.34 -22.65
CA LYS A 903 23.98 -21.55 -21.88
C LYS A 903 23.65 -20.07 -22.14
N GLU A 904 22.96 -19.43 -21.21
CA GLU A 904 22.96 -17.97 -21.12
C GLU A 904 23.65 -17.47 -19.86
N ALA A 905 24.35 -16.36 -20.08
CA ALA A 905 25.41 -15.80 -19.28
C ALA A 905 24.93 -15.18 -17.95
N LEU A 906 25.86 -15.11 -17.01
CA LEU A 906 25.77 -14.40 -15.74
C LEU A 906 25.43 -12.90 -15.94
N PRO A 907 24.86 -12.24 -14.93
CA PRO A 907 24.30 -10.89 -15.07
C PRO A 907 25.39 -9.88 -15.43
N GLY A 908 25.25 -9.19 -16.56
CA GLY A 908 26.18 -8.12 -16.95
C GLY A 908 26.32 -7.76 -18.44
N GLU A 909 25.53 -8.29 -19.38
CA GLU A 909 25.63 -7.85 -20.79
C GLU A 909 24.57 -6.79 -21.16
N ILE A 910 25.06 -5.58 -21.43
CA ILE A 910 24.33 -4.43 -21.95
C ILE A 910 24.37 -4.49 -23.48
N GLN A 911 23.21 -4.29 -24.11
CA GLN A 911 23.05 -4.20 -25.56
C GLN A 911 23.68 -2.90 -26.08
N GLU A 912 24.39 -2.97 -27.21
CA GLU A 912 25.22 -1.89 -27.76
C GLU A 912 24.47 -0.55 -27.88
N GLY A 913 24.93 0.48 -27.15
CA GLY A 913 24.44 1.86 -27.30
C GLY A 913 24.53 2.77 -26.07
N GLU A 914 24.71 2.24 -24.85
CA GLU A 914 24.83 3.09 -23.65
C GLU A 914 26.28 3.53 -23.40
N THR A 915 26.47 4.84 -23.30
CA THR A 915 27.72 5.47 -22.83
C THR A 915 28.02 5.01 -21.41
N THR A 916 29.15 4.33 -21.25
CA THR A 916 29.63 3.69 -20.03
C THR A 916 29.68 4.64 -18.83
N GLU A 917 28.94 4.32 -17.77
CA GLU A 917 29.20 4.84 -16.43
C GLU A 917 30.58 4.37 -15.95
N VAL A 918 31.41 5.31 -15.48
CA VAL A 918 32.74 5.01 -14.96
C VAL A 918 32.60 4.35 -13.59
N VAL A 919 32.68 3.02 -13.56
CA VAL A 919 32.76 2.24 -12.33
C VAL A 919 34.06 2.58 -11.59
N LYS A 920 34.01 2.90 -10.29
CA LYS A 920 35.19 3.12 -9.45
C LYS A 920 36.00 1.82 -9.34
N GLU A 921 37.17 1.77 -9.99
CA GLU A 921 38.08 0.63 -9.90
C GLU A 921 38.77 0.53 -8.53
N THR A 922 38.83 -0.67 -7.96
CA THR A 922 39.52 -0.96 -6.70
C THR A 922 41.05 -0.90 -6.85
N SER A 923 41.78 -0.62 -5.76
CA SER A 923 43.27 -0.55 -5.75
C SER A 923 43.93 -1.85 -6.22
N ASN A 924 43.34 -3.00 -5.88
CA ASN A 924 43.82 -4.32 -6.31
C ASN A 924 43.67 -4.52 -7.83
N ARG A 925 42.59 -4.01 -8.43
CA ARG A 925 42.39 -4.07 -9.89
C ARG A 925 43.46 -3.29 -10.63
N ARG A 926 43.83 -2.09 -10.16
CA ARG A 926 44.88 -1.27 -10.78
C ARG A 926 46.25 -1.96 -10.75
N LYS A 927 46.62 -2.57 -9.62
CA LYS A 927 47.87 -3.34 -9.49
C LYS A 927 47.89 -4.56 -10.43
N TRP A 928 46.78 -5.28 -10.50
CA TRP A 928 46.65 -6.43 -11.40
C TRP A 928 46.75 -6.03 -12.88
N VAL A 929 46.07 -4.96 -13.29
CA VAL A 929 46.16 -4.42 -14.65
C VAL A 929 47.58 -3.99 -14.97
N ALA A 930 48.27 -3.30 -14.06
CA ALA A 930 49.68 -2.91 -14.25
C ALA A 930 50.60 -4.14 -14.45
N LEU A 931 50.40 -5.22 -13.68
CA LEU A 931 51.13 -6.48 -13.84
C LEU A 931 50.84 -7.14 -15.20
N CYS A 932 49.58 -7.19 -15.63
CA CYS A 932 49.20 -7.73 -16.92
C CYS A 932 49.86 -6.96 -18.07
N TRP A 933 49.93 -5.63 -17.96
CA TRP A 933 50.62 -4.78 -18.93
C TRP A 933 52.13 -4.99 -18.92
N ALA A 934 52.75 -5.19 -17.74
CA ALA A 934 54.17 -5.52 -17.64
C ALA A 934 54.52 -6.87 -18.28
N LEU A 935 53.67 -7.89 -18.13
CA LEU A 935 53.90 -9.22 -18.72
C LEU A 935 53.57 -9.30 -20.22
N THR A 936 52.72 -8.40 -20.72
CA THR A 936 52.27 -8.39 -22.12
C THR A 936 52.78 -7.18 -22.92
N PHE A 937 53.81 -6.50 -22.42
CA PHE A 937 54.30 -5.22 -22.95
C PHE A 937 54.76 -5.30 -24.43
N TYR A 938 55.25 -6.47 -24.86
CA TYR A 938 55.75 -6.70 -26.22
C TYR A 938 54.65 -6.90 -27.27
N VAL A 939 53.38 -6.96 -26.87
CA VAL A 939 52.23 -7.05 -27.79
C VAL A 939 51.49 -5.70 -27.79
N PRO A 940 51.73 -4.77 -28.74
CA PRO A 940 51.04 -3.49 -28.77
C PRO A 940 49.57 -3.60 -29.21
N ASN A 941 48.73 -2.65 -28.80
CA ASN A 941 47.28 -2.66 -29.11
C ASN A 941 46.97 -2.67 -30.61
N VAL A 942 47.87 -2.12 -31.44
CA VAL A 942 47.72 -2.11 -32.91
C VAL A 942 47.74 -3.54 -33.47
N LEU A 943 48.57 -4.42 -32.90
CA LEU A 943 48.67 -5.83 -33.26
C LEU A 943 47.39 -6.59 -32.86
N LEU A 944 46.87 -6.36 -31.65
CA LEU A 944 45.61 -6.96 -31.20
C LEU A 944 44.40 -6.50 -32.03
N LYS A 945 44.42 -5.24 -32.48
CA LYS A 945 43.34 -4.67 -33.29
C LYS A 945 43.34 -5.17 -34.74
N HIS A 946 44.51 -5.23 -35.39
CA HIS A 946 44.61 -5.56 -36.81
C HIS A 946 44.81 -7.05 -37.09
N ILE A 947 45.64 -7.73 -36.29
CA ILE A 947 45.90 -9.17 -36.45
C ILE A 947 44.90 -9.97 -35.62
N GLY A 948 44.67 -9.58 -34.37
CA GLY A 948 43.74 -10.27 -33.46
C GLY A 948 42.25 -9.95 -33.69
N ARG A 949 41.92 -9.01 -34.59
CA ARG A 949 40.55 -8.48 -34.84
C ARG A 949 39.81 -7.98 -33.58
N MET A 950 40.51 -7.72 -32.47
CA MET A 950 39.93 -7.24 -31.23
C MET A 950 39.82 -5.71 -31.27
N LYS A 951 38.67 -5.19 -31.72
CA LYS A 951 38.48 -3.74 -31.91
C LYS A 951 38.19 -2.97 -30.61
N ARG A 952 37.62 -3.62 -29.59
CA ARG A 952 37.25 -3.00 -28.31
C ARG A 952 38.37 -3.10 -27.26
N ILE A 953 38.52 -2.07 -26.43
CA ILE A 953 39.61 -1.95 -25.44
C ILE A 953 39.44 -2.94 -24.26
N ASP A 954 38.21 -3.17 -23.82
CA ASP A 954 37.87 -4.14 -22.77
C ASP A 954 38.21 -5.58 -23.20
N VAL A 955 37.93 -5.94 -24.46
CA VAL A 955 38.30 -7.24 -25.04
C VAL A 955 39.81 -7.41 -25.13
N GLN A 956 40.54 -6.35 -25.51
CA GLN A 956 42.01 -6.35 -25.50
C GLN A 956 42.58 -6.53 -24.09
N GLN A 957 41.98 -5.87 -23.10
CA GLN A 957 42.38 -6.00 -21.70
C GLN A 957 42.11 -7.39 -21.14
N ALA A 958 40.94 -7.98 -21.44
CA ALA A 958 40.62 -9.36 -21.06
C ALA A 958 41.58 -10.39 -21.72
N TRP A 959 42.00 -10.16 -22.97
CA TRP A 959 43.00 -10.98 -23.63
C TRP A 959 44.36 -10.89 -22.92
N ARG A 960 44.80 -9.68 -22.55
CA ARG A 960 46.06 -9.47 -21.80
C ARG A 960 46.02 -10.15 -20.44
N GLU A 961 44.90 -10.09 -19.73
CA GLU A 961 44.72 -10.76 -18.43
C GLU A 961 44.82 -12.28 -18.58
N LYS A 962 44.19 -12.87 -19.59
CA LYS A 962 44.29 -14.32 -19.86
C LYS A 962 45.71 -14.74 -20.26
N LEU A 963 46.39 -13.96 -21.10
CA LEU A 963 47.77 -14.26 -21.49
C LEU A 963 48.73 -14.13 -20.29
N ALA A 964 48.57 -13.09 -19.48
CA ALA A 964 49.37 -12.90 -18.27
C ALA A 964 49.17 -14.06 -17.28
N ILE A 965 47.93 -14.53 -17.09
CA ILE A 965 47.64 -15.71 -16.26
C ILE A 965 48.34 -16.95 -16.82
N ASN A 966 48.30 -17.18 -18.14
CA ASN A 966 49.01 -18.31 -18.77
C ASN A 966 50.54 -18.21 -18.75
N ILE A 967 51.11 -17.02 -18.51
CA ILE A 967 52.56 -16.84 -18.33
C ILE A 967 52.95 -17.06 -16.86
N ILE A 968 52.03 -16.78 -15.93
CA ILE A 968 52.23 -16.93 -14.47
C ILE A 968 52.02 -18.38 -14.03
N ILE A 969 51.08 -19.09 -14.65
CA ILE A 969 50.89 -20.55 -14.52
C ILE A 969 52.00 -21.26 -15.31
#